data_AF-A0A1L6I2D1-F1
#
_entry.id   AF-A0A1L6I2D1-F1
#
_cell.length_a   1.000
_cell.length_b   1.000
_cell.length_c   1.000
_cell.angle_alpha   90.00
_cell.angle_beta   90.00
_cell.angle_gamma   90.00
#
_symmetry.space_group_name_H-M   'P 1'
#
loop_
_entity.id
_entity.type
_entity.pdbx_description
1 polymer ?
#
loop_
_entity_poly.entity_id
_entity_poly.type
_entity_poly.pdbx_seq_one_letter_code
_entity_poly.pdbx_strand_id
1 'polypeptide(L)'
;MDLFAGSAILVVGLVIGAVIAWMLARSRNDMRVQAAVSQAQSASQVQVAQLEERLRATTEDLRLAREAREQLERQAKDTRDELDRVRDEQARLAERSSRVPALEAEILKLGEQVSTGAEQLRQVSTSEAQKQQLVASLTEQVSQLECESKEVTHKLGLTSTSLQEANERKAALEEQVSRIPELERRISETEELLSSANGQLTELRESSGRQNSKLSAELEAERQAAALVRDDLVDVKNARAAAEGEVTRLSDELTELRTRTEGERQNADEKLNLLLQAKETLSDQFKALATDILEEKSKRFAEQNQASLGLLLEPLKTRLTEFQGKVEEVYVQEGKDRSALSAQVRQLVELNQALSQDAKNLTLALKGSTKTQGNWGELILERVLEASGLRKGDEYHVQDSQVREDGSRGQPDVVINLPEERKLVVDSKVSLLAYERYASAETDEERLVALRQHVDSIRNHIKSLSDKQYQALYGKSLDFVLAFVPIEPAFMLAVTNDNELFMDAWRRNVLLVSPSTLLFVVRTVAHLWRQEAQSRNAQDIARRGAELYDKLCGFVEDLQMVGNRLGQAQKAYDSAHSKLAIGKGNVIRQAEMLRDMGVKPSKALPQPLVESASAEEQVIVIPAALVDASAIVRQEPDSPNT
;
A
#
# COMPACT_ATOMS: atom_id res chain seq x y z
N MET A 1 44.28 40.20 -22.53
CA MET A 1 43.82 39.71 -21.21
C MET A 1 42.30 39.85 -21.02
N ASP A 2 41.55 40.54 -21.90
CA ASP A 2 40.12 40.84 -21.64
C ASP A 2 39.08 39.84 -22.20
N LEU A 3 39.48 38.75 -22.88
CA LEU A 3 38.52 37.79 -23.45
C LEU A 3 38.11 36.64 -22.51
N PHE A 4 38.82 36.42 -21.39
CA PHE A 4 38.52 35.31 -20.45
C PHE A 4 37.61 35.72 -19.27
N ALA A 5 37.46 37.02 -19.01
CA ALA A 5 36.60 37.50 -17.93
C ALA A 5 35.10 37.45 -18.28
N GLY A 6 34.73 37.58 -19.56
CA GLY A 6 33.33 37.58 -20.00
C GLY A 6 32.66 36.19 -20.01
N SER A 7 33.42 35.12 -20.24
CA SER A 7 32.89 33.75 -20.27
C SER A 7 32.66 33.17 -18.86
N ALA A 8 33.47 33.55 -17.88
CA ALA A 8 33.30 33.12 -16.49
C ALA A 8 32.00 33.66 -15.85
N ILE A 9 31.61 34.89 -16.17
CA ILE A 9 30.39 35.52 -15.65
C ILE A 9 29.13 34.85 -16.22
N LEU A 10 29.15 34.44 -17.49
CA LEU A 10 28.04 33.72 -18.14
C LEU A 10 27.83 32.31 -17.56
N VAL A 11 28.92 31.58 -17.30
CA VAL A 11 28.84 30.22 -16.73
C VAL A 11 28.35 30.26 -15.29
N VAL A 12 28.83 31.20 -14.48
CA VAL A 12 28.36 31.39 -13.09
C VAL A 12 26.89 31.80 -13.07
N GLY A 13 26.45 32.68 -13.96
CA GLY A 13 25.03 33.07 -14.08
C GLY A 13 24.11 31.90 -14.47
N LEU A 14 24.58 31.00 -15.32
CA LEU A 14 23.79 29.84 -15.79
C LEU A 14 23.68 28.76 -14.69
N VAL A 15 24.73 28.56 -13.90
CA VAL A 15 24.72 27.65 -12.74
C VAL A 15 23.82 28.19 -11.63
N ILE A 16 23.90 29.49 -11.32
CA ILE A 16 23.01 30.13 -10.34
C ILE A 16 21.54 30.07 -10.80
N GLY A 17 21.28 30.31 -12.09
CA GLY A 17 19.95 30.17 -12.69
C GLY A 17 19.41 28.74 -12.60
N ALA A 18 20.23 27.73 -12.84
CA ALA A 18 19.86 26.32 -12.73
C ALA A 18 19.58 25.90 -11.28
N VAL A 19 20.36 26.39 -10.31
CA VAL A 19 20.15 26.12 -8.88
C VAL A 19 18.87 26.78 -8.38
N ILE A 20 18.59 28.02 -8.78
CA ILE A 20 17.34 28.71 -8.44
C ILE A 20 16.13 28.01 -9.10
N ALA A 21 16.25 27.60 -10.37
CA ALA A 21 15.20 26.85 -11.05
C ALA A 21 14.94 25.49 -10.41
N TRP A 22 16.00 24.79 -9.97
CA TRP A 22 15.90 23.52 -9.25
C TRP A 22 15.28 23.69 -7.85
N MET A 23 15.66 24.74 -7.11
CA MET A 23 15.05 25.07 -5.82
C MET A 23 13.55 25.41 -5.96
N LEU A 24 13.17 26.18 -6.99
CA LEU A 24 11.78 26.53 -7.27
C LEU A 24 10.96 25.34 -7.77
N ALA A 25 11.56 24.42 -8.53
CA ALA A 25 10.92 23.18 -8.96
C ALA A 25 10.71 22.22 -7.79
N ARG A 26 11.70 22.12 -6.89
CA ARG A 26 11.64 21.28 -5.69
C ARG A 26 10.61 21.79 -4.68
N SER A 27 10.56 23.11 -4.43
CA SER A 27 9.57 23.69 -3.53
C SER A 27 8.13 23.58 -4.06
N ARG A 28 7.94 23.67 -5.39
CA ARG A 28 6.64 23.41 -6.03
C ARG A 28 6.18 21.96 -5.93
N ASN A 29 7.10 21.00 -6.00
CA ASN A 29 6.76 19.59 -5.85
C ASN A 29 6.42 19.24 -4.39
N ASP A 30 7.16 19.76 -3.40
CA ASP A 30 6.84 19.55 -1.99
C ASP A 30 5.48 20.15 -1.61
N MET A 31 5.14 21.34 -2.13
CA MET A 31 3.80 21.93 -1.94
C MET A 31 2.68 21.11 -2.60
N ARG A 32 2.92 20.52 -3.77
CA ARG A 32 1.92 19.66 -4.44
C ARG A 32 1.71 18.34 -3.71
N VAL A 33 2.77 17.75 -3.18
CA VAL A 33 2.67 16.53 -2.37
C VAL A 33 1.97 16.81 -1.04
N GLN A 34 2.29 17.92 -0.35
CA GLN A 34 1.57 18.31 0.86
C GLN A 34 0.10 18.67 0.59
N ALA A 35 -0.20 19.35 -0.52
CA ALA A 35 -1.57 19.64 -0.92
C ALA A 35 -2.35 18.37 -1.28
N ALA A 36 -1.73 17.40 -1.95
CA ALA A 36 -2.37 16.12 -2.27
C ALA A 36 -2.62 15.28 -1.01
N VAL A 37 -1.68 15.27 -0.06
CA VAL A 37 -1.83 14.56 1.22
C VAL A 37 -2.90 15.21 2.10
N SER A 38 -2.96 16.54 2.19
CA SER A 38 -4.00 17.24 2.95
C SER A 38 -5.39 17.09 2.29
N GLN A 39 -5.44 17.07 0.96
CA GLN A 39 -6.67 16.82 0.21
C GLN A 39 -7.15 15.37 0.40
N ALA A 40 -6.25 14.38 0.41
CA ALA A 40 -6.59 12.99 0.71
C ALA A 40 -7.03 12.78 2.17
N GLN A 41 -6.39 13.45 3.13
CA GLN A 41 -6.79 13.41 4.55
C GLN A 41 -8.16 14.06 4.78
N SER A 42 -8.42 15.21 4.17
CA SER A 42 -9.73 15.87 4.28
C SER A 42 -10.84 15.05 3.62
N ALA A 43 -10.58 14.44 2.46
CA ALA A 43 -11.53 13.54 1.79
C ALA A 43 -11.83 12.29 2.63
N SER A 44 -10.82 11.70 3.27
CA SER A 44 -10.97 10.57 4.19
C SER A 44 -11.76 10.96 5.46
N GLN A 45 -11.45 12.12 6.06
CA GLN A 45 -12.20 12.63 7.22
C GLN A 45 -13.67 12.92 6.89
N VAL A 46 -13.97 13.44 5.71
CA VAL A 46 -15.36 13.67 5.25
C VAL A 46 -16.10 12.35 5.07
N GLN A 47 -15.45 11.32 4.52
CA GLN A 47 -16.07 9.98 4.37
C GLN A 47 -16.34 9.31 5.72
N VAL A 48 -15.42 9.42 6.68
CA VAL A 48 -15.62 8.90 8.04
C VAL A 48 -16.77 9.62 8.73
N ALA A 49 -16.84 10.95 8.63
CA ALA A 49 -17.95 11.74 9.20
C ALA A 49 -19.31 11.37 8.57
N GLN A 50 -19.37 11.16 7.25
CA GLN A 50 -20.59 10.72 6.56
C GLN A 50 -21.03 9.31 6.97
N LEU A 51 -20.09 8.41 7.24
CA LEU A 51 -20.37 7.06 7.73
C LEU A 51 -20.86 7.07 9.18
N GLU A 52 -20.28 7.91 10.04
CA GLU A 52 -20.74 8.11 11.42
C GLU A 52 -22.15 8.69 11.48
N GLU A 53 -22.47 9.64 10.59
CA GLU A 53 -23.80 10.24 10.50
C GLU A 53 -24.85 9.20 10.04
N ARG A 54 -24.51 8.37 9.04
CA ARG A 54 -25.37 7.24 8.61
C ARG A 54 -25.53 6.17 9.70
N LEU A 55 -24.49 5.91 10.48
CA LEU A 55 -24.58 5.00 11.62
C LEU A 55 -25.54 5.56 12.68
N ARG A 56 -25.44 6.86 13.01
CA ARG A 56 -26.36 7.49 13.98
C ARG A 56 -27.81 7.45 13.51
N ALA A 57 -28.07 7.77 12.23
CA ALA A 57 -29.41 7.72 11.65
C ALA A 57 -30.02 6.31 11.75
N THR A 58 -29.27 5.28 11.33
CA THR A 58 -29.74 3.88 11.39
C THR A 58 -29.90 3.35 12.82
N THR A 59 -29.10 3.82 13.77
CA THR A 59 -29.24 3.46 15.19
C THR A 59 -30.52 4.06 15.78
N GLU A 60 -30.87 5.27 15.36
CA GLU A 60 -32.09 5.95 15.82
C GLU A 60 -33.35 5.34 15.21
N ASP A 61 -33.32 4.95 13.93
CA ASP A 61 -34.40 4.18 13.30
C ASP A 61 -34.65 2.83 14.01
N LEU A 62 -33.58 2.15 14.43
CA LEU A 62 -33.68 0.91 15.21
C LEU A 62 -34.28 1.14 16.60
N ARG A 63 -33.98 2.28 17.24
CA ARG A 63 -34.57 2.66 18.53
C ARG A 63 -36.07 2.88 18.39
N LEU A 64 -36.50 3.64 17.38
CA LEU A 64 -37.92 3.90 17.11
C LEU A 64 -38.68 2.62 16.78
N ALA A 65 -38.08 1.71 16.01
CA ALA A 65 -38.68 0.41 15.70
C ALA A 65 -38.85 -0.48 16.95
N ARG A 66 -37.90 -0.45 17.89
CA ARG A 66 -38.01 -1.18 19.17
C ARG A 66 -39.11 -0.62 20.06
N GLU A 67 -39.22 0.70 20.16
CA GLU A 67 -40.30 1.37 20.91
C GLU A 67 -41.68 1.04 20.32
N ALA A 68 -41.81 1.03 19.00
CA ALA A 68 -43.04 0.61 18.33
C ALA A 68 -43.38 -0.87 18.61
N ARG A 69 -42.38 -1.75 18.67
CA ARG A 69 -42.58 -3.17 19.02
C ARG A 69 -43.07 -3.34 20.46
N GLU A 70 -42.46 -2.66 21.42
CA GLU A 70 -42.92 -2.70 22.82
C GLU A 70 -44.36 -2.19 22.97
N GLN A 71 -44.74 -1.17 22.21
CA GLN A 71 -46.10 -0.64 22.22
C GLN A 71 -47.11 -1.66 21.66
N LEU A 72 -46.77 -2.34 20.57
CA LEU A 72 -47.59 -3.40 19.98
C LEU A 72 -47.71 -4.62 20.90
N GLU A 73 -46.63 -5.02 21.58
CA GLU A 73 -46.67 -6.11 22.58
C GLU A 73 -47.58 -5.78 23.77
N ARG A 74 -47.58 -4.52 24.24
CA ARG A 74 -48.52 -4.08 25.28
C ARG A 74 -49.97 -4.12 24.80
N GLN A 75 -50.25 -3.65 23.58
CA GLN A 75 -51.59 -3.73 22.99
C GLN A 75 -52.06 -5.18 22.79
N ALA A 76 -51.17 -6.08 22.39
CA ALA A 76 -51.46 -7.51 22.27
C ALA A 76 -51.76 -8.16 23.63
N LYS A 77 -51.12 -7.69 24.70
CA LYS A 77 -51.41 -8.15 26.06
C LYS A 77 -52.76 -7.63 26.56
N ASP A 78 -53.05 -6.34 26.39
CA ASP A 78 -54.31 -5.73 26.83
C ASP A 78 -55.52 -6.36 26.12
N THR A 79 -55.42 -6.62 24.82
CA THR A 79 -56.46 -7.30 24.04
C THR A 79 -56.68 -8.76 24.47
N ARG A 80 -55.61 -9.45 24.89
CA ARG A 80 -55.71 -10.80 25.46
C ARG A 80 -56.41 -10.82 26.82
N ASP A 81 -56.09 -9.84 27.68
CA ASP A 81 -56.76 -9.68 28.97
C ASP A 81 -58.25 -9.32 28.81
N GLU A 82 -58.62 -8.53 27.79
CA GLU A 82 -60.02 -8.27 27.43
C GLU A 82 -60.74 -9.53 26.92
N LEU A 83 -60.09 -10.35 26.09
CA LEU A 83 -60.64 -11.61 25.61
C LEU A 83 -60.97 -12.57 26.77
N ASP A 84 -60.06 -12.66 27.75
CA ASP A 84 -60.27 -13.52 28.92
C ASP A 84 -61.41 -13.02 29.80
N ARG A 85 -61.58 -11.70 29.96
CA ARG A 85 -62.75 -11.12 30.65
C ARG A 85 -64.06 -11.42 29.94
N VAL A 86 -64.10 -11.30 28.60
CA VAL A 86 -65.31 -11.61 27.81
C VAL A 86 -65.63 -13.11 27.87
N ARG A 87 -64.61 -13.98 27.89
CA ARG A 87 -64.80 -15.43 28.09
C ARG A 87 -65.40 -15.73 29.46
N ASP A 88 -64.92 -15.08 30.52
CA ASP A 88 -65.45 -15.24 31.87
C ASP A 88 -66.91 -14.73 31.97
N GLU A 89 -67.23 -13.62 31.31
CA GLU A 89 -68.60 -13.12 31.20
C GLU A 89 -69.51 -14.08 30.43
N GLN A 90 -69.03 -14.66 29.32
CA GLN A 90 -69.75 -15.72 28.61
C GLN A 90 -69.99 -16.95 29.48
N ALA A 91 -69.00 -17.39 30.25
CA ALA A 91 -69.14 -18.53 31.14
C ALA A 91 -70.22 -18.27 32.20
N ARG A 92 -70.24 -17.06 32.79
CA ARG A 92 -71.28 -16.63 33.75
C ARG A 92 -72.67 -16.52 33.10
N LEU A 93 -72.77 -16.02 31.88
CA LEU A 93 -74.03 -15.92 31.15
C LEU A 93 -74.55 -17.28 30.72
N ALA A 94 -73.66 -18.20 30.32
CA ALA A 94 -74.00 -19.59 30.00
C ALA A 94 -74.48 -20.36 31.24
N GLU A 95 -73.86 -20.16 32.40
CA GLU A 95 -74.33 -20.70 33.69
C GLU A 95 -75.71 -20.13 34.10
N ARG A 96 -75.96 -18.84 33.84
CA ARG A 96 -77.29 -18.25 34.09
C ARG A 96 -78.33 -18.77 33.09
N SER A 97 -77.95 -18.97 31.83
CA SER A 97 -78.82 -19.55 30.79
C SER A 97 -79.14 -21.02 31.06
N SER A 98 -78.22 -21.80 31.61
CA SER A 98 -78.46 -23.22 31.95
C SER A 98 -79.41 -23.40 33.14
N ARG A 99 -79.67 -22.34 33.92
CA ARG A 99 -80.69 -22.28 34.97
C ARG A 99 -82.09 -21.94 34.45
N VAL A 100 -82.21 -21.45 33.21
CA VAL A 100 -83.50 -21.10 32.57
C VAL A 100 -84.41 -22.33 32.39
N PRO A 101 -83.94 -23.50 31.91
CA PRO A 101 -84.78 -24.69 31.80
C PRO A 101 -85.30 -25.21 33.15
N ALA A 102 -84.53 -25.02 34.23
CA ALA A 102 -84.95 -25.42 35.58
C ALA A 102 -86.06 -24.50 36.11
N LEU A 103 -85.97 -23.20 35.85
CA LEU A 103 -87.01 -22.21 36.17
C LEU A 103 -88.25 -22.38 35.27
N GLU A 104 -88.08 -22.71 33.99
CA GLU A 104 -89.17 -23.07 33.08
C GLU A 104 -89.88 -24.36 33.52
N ALA A 105 -89.14 -25.35 34.01
CA ALA A 105 -89.71 -26.57 34.60
C ALA A 105 -90.43 -26.30 35.93
N GLU A 106 -89.99 -25.32 36.72
CA GLU A 106 -90.67 -24.86 37.95
C GLU A 106 -91.97 -24.12 37.63
N ILE A 107 -91.98 -23.29 36.57
CA ILE A 107 -93.18 -22.63 36.05
C ILE A 107 -94.17 -23.64 35.46
N LEU A 108 -93.68 -24.67 34.74
CA LEU A 108 -94.52 -25.77 34.24
C LEU A 108 -95.13 -26.59 35.38
N LYS A 109 -94.38 -26.82 36.48
CA LYS A 109 -94.89 -27.45 37.71
C LYS A 109 -95.92 -26.58 38.45
N LEU A 110 -95.71 -25.27 38.54
CA LEU A 110 -96.68 -24.32 39.13
C LEU A 110 -97.95 -24.20 38.26
N GLY A 111 -97.82 -24.26 36.92
CA GLY A 111 -98.94 -24.34 35.99
C GLY A 111 -99.72 -25.65 36.10
N GLU A 112 -99.05 -26.78 36.31
CA GLU A 112 -99.69 -28.06 36.62
C GLU A 112 -100.42 -28.03 37.97
N GLN A 113 -99.88 -27.35 39.00
CA GLN A 113 -100.53 -27.13 40.30
C GLN A 113 -101.78 -26.24 40.22
N VAL A 114 -101.80 -25.26 39.32
CA VAL A 114 -102.99 -24.44 39.05
C VAL A 114 -104.04 -25.22 38.25
N SER A 115 -103.63 -26.09 37.32
CA SER A 115 -104.55 -26.96 36.59
C SER A 115 -105.15 -28.10 37.45
N THR A 116 -104.38 -28.63 38.41
CA THR A 116 -104.84 -29.66 39.36
C THR A 116 -105.68 -29.09 40.51
N GLY A 117 -105.57 -27.79 40.80
CA GLY A 117 -106.51 -27.06 41.66
C GLY A 117 -107.88 -26.79 41.02
N ALA A 118 -107.97 -26.73 39.69
CA ALA A 118 -109.21 -26.49 38.96
C ALA A 118 -110.07 -27.76 38.78
N GLU A 119 -109.49 -28.96 38.90
CA GLU A 119 -110.19 -30.24 38.72
C GLU A 119 -110.82 -30.79 40.02
N GLN A 120 -110.45 -30.27 41.20
CA GLN A 120 -111.01 -30.69 42.51
C GLN A 120 -112.20 -29.84 42.99
N LEU A 121 -112.59 -28.80 42.25
CA LEU A 121 -113.73 -27.90 42.55
C LEU A 121 -114.98 -28.22 41.70
N ARG A 122 -115.15 -29.50 41.32
CA ARG A 122 -116.31 -30.00 40.57
C ARG A 122 -117.17 -31.03 41.30
N GLN A 123 -116.95 -31.20 42.61
CA GLN A 123 -117.87 -31.91 43.50
C GLN A 123 -118.00 -31.20 44.84
N VAL A 124 -119.22 -31.22 45.36
CA VAL A 124 -119.72 -30.69 46.64
C VAL A 124 -120.40 -29.31 46.56
N SER A 125 -121.63 -29.36 47.02
CA SER A 125 -122.77 -28.47 46.90
C SER A 125 -122.82 -27.34 47.94
N THR A 126 -123.54 -26.28 47.59
CA THR A 126 -124.18 -25.25 48.44
C THR A 126 -123.30 -24.30 49.29
N SER A 127 -122.99 -23.11 48.74
CA SER A 127 -123.06 -21.80 49.43
C SER A 127 -122.54 -20.70 48.47
N GLU A 128 -123.39 -19.74 48.10
CA GLU A 128 -123.17 -18.80 46.99
C GLU A 128 -122.41 -17.51 47.39
N ALA A 129 -122.10 -17.32 48.68
CA ALA A 129 -121.40 -16.13 49.17
C ALA A 129 -119.86 -16.25 49.21
N GLN A 130 -119.31 -17.48 49.25
CA GLN A 130 -117.86 -17.71 49.28
C GLN A 130 -117.23 -17.76 47.87
N LYS A 131 -118.03 -17.98 46.82
CA LYS A 131 -117.55 -18.04 45.42
C LYS A 131 -117.08 -16.68 44.88
N GLN A 132 -117.75 -15.58 45.24
CA GLN A 132 -117.36 -14.25 44.73
C GLN A 132 -116.03 -13.75 45.31
N GLN A 133 -115.74 -14.10 46.58
CA GLN A 133 -114.50 -13.68 47.24
C GLN A 133 -113.28 -14.49 46.78
N LEU A 134 -113.45 -15.78 46.51
CA LEU A 134 -112.37 -16.64 45.99
C LEU A 134 -112.07 -16.36 44.51
N VAL A 135 -113.09 -16.07 43.68
CA VAL A 135 -112.89 -15.66 42.29
C VAL A 135 -112.17 -14.33 42.20
N ALA A 136 -112.49 -13.34 43.06
CA ALA A 136 -111.77 -12.07 43.10
C ALA A 136 -110.28 -12.26 43.47
N SER A 137 -110.01 -13.05 44.52
CA SER A 137 -108.64 -13.38 44.95
C SER A 137 -107.84 -14.14 43.87
N LEU A 138 -108.46 -15.10 43.18
CA LEU A 138 -107.80 -15.85 42.11
C LEU A 138 -107.58 -14.99 40.86
N THR A 139 -108.50 -14.06 40.55
CA THR A 139 -108.33 -13.13 39.42
C THR A 139 -107.20 -12.15 39.67
N GLU A 140 -107.04 -11.68 40.92
CA GLU A 140 -105.91 -10.83 41.31
C GLU A 140 -104.58 -11.58 41.22
N GLN A 141 -104.52 -12.83 41.70
CA GLN A 141 -103.34 -13.69 41.58
C GLN A 141 -102.98 -14.02 40.12
N VAL A 142 -103.97 -14.27 39.25
CA VAL A 142 -103.73 -14.48 37.81
C VAL A 142 -103.18 -13.21 37.17
N SER A 143 -103.73 -12.04 37.50
CA SER A 143 -103.21 -10.77 36.97
C SER A 143 -101.78 -10.47 37.43
N GLN A 144 -101.44 -10.85 38.67
CA GLN A 144 -100.11 -10.68 39.24
C GLN A 144 -99.10 -11.63 38.56
N LEU A 145 -99.47 -12.89 38.35
CA LEU A 145 -98.65 -13.87 37.62
C LEU A 145 -98.50 -13.52 36.12
N GLU A 146 -99.52 -12.94 35.48
CA GLU A 146 -99.40 -12.43 34.12
C GLU A 146 -98.44 -11.23 34.01
N CYS A 147 -98.42 -10.37 35.03
CA CYS A 147 -97.47 -9.26 35.11
C CYS A 147 -96.03 -9.77 35.31
N GLU A 148 -95.84 -10.72 36.22
CA GLU A 148 -94.54 -11.37 36.46
C GLU A 148 -94.05 -12.14 35.22
N SER A 149 -94.95 -12.83 34.51
CA SER A 149 -94.62 -13.51 33.24
C SER A 149 -94.17 -12.53 32.15
N LYS A 150 -94.85 -11.39 32.01
CA LYS A 150 -94.44 -10.32 31.08
C LYS A 150 -93.09 -9.72 31.46
N GLU A 151 -92.84 -9.51 32.75
CA GLU A 151 -91.55 -9.00 33.24
C GLU A 151 -90.41 -9.99 32.99
N VAL A 152 -90.64 -11.28 33.23
CA VAL A 152 -89.67 -12.35 32.92
C VAL A 152 -89.42 -12.43 31.42
N THR A 153 -90.46 -12.36 30.58
CA THR A 153 -90.33 -12.39 29.12
C THR A 153 -89.54 -11.18 28.61
N HIS A 154 -89.77 -9.99 29.16
CA HIS A 154 -89.00 -8.79 28.85
C HIS A 154 -87.52 -8.92 29.28
N LYS A 155 -87.27 -9.42 30.49
CA LYS A 155 -85.91 -9.71 30.97
C LYS A 155 -85.19 -10.74 30.10
N LEU A 156 -85.90 -11.78 29.65
CA LEU A 156 -85.37 -12.83 28.79
C LEU A 156 -85.02 -12.28 27.39
N GLY A 157 -85.85 -11.40 26.83
CA GLY A 157 -85.56 -10.65 25.62
C GLY A 157 -84.30 -9.79 25.74
N LEU A 158 -84.18 -8.99 26.80
CA LEU A 158 -82.97 -8.19 27.05
C LEU A 158 -81.72 -9.06 27.18
N THR A 159 -81.79 -10.17 27.92
CA THR A 159 -80.65 -11.09 28.07
C THR A 159 -80.27 -11.79 26.76
N SER A 160 -81.24 -12.11 25.90
CA SER A 160 -80.99 -12.69 24.58
C SER A 160 -80.28 -11.69 23.67
N THR A 161 -80.69 -10.42 23.70
CA THR A 161 -80.03 -9.36 22.91
C THR A 161 -78.59 -9.15 23.40
N SER A 162 -78.36 -9.07 24.71
CA SER A 162 -77.00 -8.97 25.25
C SER A 162 -76.14 -10.20 24.94
N LEU A 163 -76.73 -11.40 24.88
CA LEU A 163 -76.03 -12.62 24.47
C LEU A 163 -75.65 -12.58 22.98
N GLN A 164 -76.53 -12.05 22.13
CA GLN A 164 -76.26 -11.89 20.70
C GLN A 164 -75.14 -10.88 20.46
N GLU A 165 -75.16 -9.72 21.13
CA GLU A 165 -74.08 -8.74 21.06
C GLU A 165 -72.74 -9.31 21.57
N ALA A 166 -72.76 -10.10 22.64
CA ALA A 166 -71.56 -10.78 23.15
C ALA A 166 -71.03 -11.84 22.17
N ASN A 167 -71.91 -12.56 21.47
CA ASN A 167 -71.53 -13.53 20.44
C ASN A 167 -70.92 -12.85 19.20
N GLU A 168 -71.46 -11.70 18.77
CA GLU A 168 -70.88 -10.91 17.67
C GLU A 168 -69.50 -10.37 18.02
N ARG A 169 -69.32 -9.86 19.26
CA ARG A 169 -68.00 -9.43 19.77
C ARG A 169 -67.00 -10.59 19.84
N LYS A 170 -67.45 -11.78 20.29
CA LYS A 170 -66.63 -12.98 20.31
C LYS A 170 -66.18 -13.38 18.90
N ALA A 171 -67.07 -13.36 17.92
CA ALA A 171 -66.73 -13.68 16.54
C ALA A 171 -65.68 -12.71 15.97
N ALA A 172 -65.83 -11.40 16.23
CA ALA A 172 -64.84 -10.40 15.83
C ALA A 172 -63.47 -10.60 16.52
N LEU A 173 -63.47 -10.96 17.80
CA LEU A 173 -62.24 -11.25 18.55
C LEU A 173 -61.58 -12.57 18.11
N GLU A 174 -62.36 -13.62 17.82
CA GLU A 174 -61.86 -14.88 17.26
C GLU A 174 -61.23 -14.67 15.88
N GLU A 175 -61.81 -13.79 15.05
CA GLU A 175 -61.21 -13.37 13.78
C GLU A 175 -59.88 -12.64 14.01
N GLN A 176 -59.80 -11.72 14.97
CA GLN A 176 -58.55 -11.03 15.31
C GLN A 176 -57.48 -12.00 15.84
N VAL A 177 -57.85 -12.92 16.73
CA VAL A 177 -56.96 -13.96 17.27
C VAL A 177 -56.46 -14.90 16.15
N SER A 178 -57.29 -15.19 15.15
CA SER A 178 -56.89 -16.02 14.01
C SER A 178 -55.77 -15.41 13.15
N ARG A 179 -55.55 -14.09 13.23
CA ARG A 179 -54.48 -13.38 12.51
C ARG A 179 -53.15 -13.34 13.27
N ILE A 180 -53.15 -13.65 14.58
CA ILE A 180 -51.95 -13.64 15.43
C ILE A 180 -50.87 -14.62 14.95
N PRO A 181 -51.18 -15.89 14.60
CA PRO A 181 -50.14 -16.85 14.19
C PRO A 181 -49.38 -16.42 12.93
N GLU A 182 -50.06 -15.77 11.98
CA GLU A 182 -49.42 -15.26 10.77
C GLU A 182 -48.54 -14.04 11.06
N LEU A 183 -48.95 -13.18 12.00
CA LEU A 183 -48.13 -12.07 12.46
C LEU A 183 -46.90 -12.56 13.24
N GLU A 184 -47.06 -13.56 14.11
CA GLU A 184 -45.96 -14.22 14.84
C GLU A 184 -44.96 -14.87 13.87
N ARG A 185 -45.46 -15.55 12.81
CA ARG A 185 -44.62 -16.12 11.76
C ARG A 185 -43.82 -15.05 11.03
N ARG A 186 -44.47 -13.95 10.63
CA ARG A 186 -43.79 -12.82 9.96
C ARG A 186 -42.76 -12.15 10.87
N ILE A 187 -43.06 -12.00 12.18
CA ILE A 187 -42.11 -11.47 13.15
C ILE A 187 -40.89 -12.38 13.24
N SER A 188 -41.09 -13.69 13.40
CA SER A 188 -40.00 -14.67 13.44
C SER A 188 -39.12 -14.63 12.17
N GLU A 189 -39.72 -14.55 10.98
CA GLU A 189 -38.99 -14.40 9.72
C GLU A 189 -38.18 -13.09 9.68
N THR A 190 -38.74 -11.97 10.16
CA THR A 190 -38.00 -10.71 10.23
C THR A 190 -36.89 -10.72 11.27
N GLU A 191 -37.07 -11.43 12.40
CA GLU A 191 -36.05 -11.59 13.43
C GLU A 191 -34.89 -12.46 12.94
N GLU A 192 -35.15 -13.52 12.18
CA GLU A 192 -34.12 -14.32 11.53
C GLU A 192 -33.34 -13.51 10.48
N LEU A 193 -34.04 -12.74 9.64
CA LEU A 193 -33.40 -11.86 8.67
C LEU A 193 -32.56 -10.77 9.34
N LEU A 194 -33.05 -10.18 10.43
CA LEU A 194 -32.32 -9.18 11.22
C LEU A 194 -31.09 -9.79 11.89
N SER A 195 -31.22 -11.01 12.43
CA SER A 195 -30.11 -11.76 13.02
C SER A 195 -29.02 -12.06 11.97
N SER A 196 -29.43 -12.51 10.78
CA SER A 196 -28.52 -12.75 9.66
C SER A 196 -27.81 -11.48 9.20
N ALA A 197 -28.54 -10.38 9.04
CA ALA A 197 -27.97 -9.08 8.67
C ALA A 197 -27.00 -8.54 9.73
N ASN A 198 -27.30 -8.72 11.02
CA ASN A 198 -26.39 -8.36 12.12
C ASN A 198 -25.12 -9.23 12.12
N GLY A 199 -25.24 -10.52 11.80
CA GLY A 199 -24.09 -11.40 11.59
C GLY A 199 -23.17 -10.89 10.49
N GLN A 200 -23.74 -10.58 9.31
CA GLN A 200 -23.01 -10.03 8.18
C GLN A 200 -22.34 -8.67 8.49
N LEU A 201 -23.03 -7.79 9.22
CA LEU A 201 -22.46 -6.52 9.68
C LEU A 201 -21.30 -6.72 10.64
N THR A 202 -21.36 -7.74 11.50
CA THR A 202 -20.29 -8.05 12.45
C THR A 202 -19.06 -8.58 11.70
N GLU A 203 -19.25 -9.50 10.75
CA GLU A 203 -18.17 -10.00 9.89
C GLU A 203 -17.51 -8.88 9.06
N LEU A 204 -18.32 -7.99 8.48
CA LEU A 204 -17.81 -6.85 7.70
C LEU A 204 -17.05 -5.85 8.59
N ARG A 205 -17.51 -5.61 9.82
CA ARG A 205 -16.78 -4.77 10.79
C ARG A 205 -15.47 -5.41 11.21
N GLU A 206 -15.44 -6.71 11.44
CA GLU A 206 -14.19 -7.42 11.74
C GLU A 206 -13.21 -7.38 10.56
N SER A 207 -13.69 -7.63 9.34
CA SER A 207 -12.83 -7.59 8.15
C SER A 207 -12.29 -6.19 7.90
N SER A 208 -13.13 -5.16 8.01
CA SER A 208 -12.73 -3.76 7.91
C SER A 208 -11.78 -3.35 9.03
N GLY A 209 -11.99 -3.84 10.26
CA GLY A 209 -11.09 -3.62 11.39
C GLY A 209 -9.70 -4.23 11.16
N ARG A 210 -9.64 -5.48 10.68
CA ARG A 210 -8.38 -6.15 10.30
C ARG A 210 -7.65 -5.42 9.18
N GLN A 211 -8.39 -4.95 8.18
CA GLN A 211 -7.82 -4.22 7.06
C GLN A 211 -7.28 -2.85 7.48
N ASN A 212 -8.01 -2.12 8.33
CA ASN A 212 -7.55 -0.86 8.91
C ASN A 212 -6.34 -1.05 9.82
N SER A 213 -6.29 -2.10 10.64
CA SER A 213 -5.11 -2.39 11.47
C SER A 213 -3.88 -2.70 10.62
N LYS A 214 -4.07 -3.43 9.50
CA LYS A 214 -2.98 -3.74 8.57
C LYS A 214 -2.46 -2.48 7.87
N LEU A 215 -3.36 -1.65 7.34
CA LEU A 215 -3.02 -0.37 6.71
C LEU A 215 -2.34 0.59 7.69
N SER A 216 -2.80 0.65 8.95
CA SER A 216 -2.18 1.47 9.98
C SER A 216 -0.77 0.99 10.31
N ALA A 217 -0.56 -0.32 10.42
CA ALA A 217 0.77 -0.89 10.67
C ALA A 217 1.73 -0.65 9.49
N GLU A 218 1.25 -0.79 8.24
CA GLU A 218 2.03 -0.47 7.03
C GLU A 218 2.38 1.02 6.97
N LEU A 219 1.44 1.91 7.28
CA LEU A 219 1.68 3.36 7.31
C LEU A 219 2.71 3.76 8.38
N GLU A 220 2.66 3.11 9.54
CA GLU A 220 3.60 3.37 10.63
C GLU A 220 5.00 2.85 10.32
N ALA A 221 5.10 1.67 9.70
CA ALA A 221 6.36 1.13 9.18
C ALA A 221 6.97 2.05 8.10
N GLU A 222 6.15 2.55 7.17
CA GLU A 222 6.60 3.47 6.12
C GLU A 222 7.07 4.81 6.70
N ARG A 223 6.38 5.33 7.73
CA ARG A 223 6.80 6.54 8.45
C ARG A 223 8.13 6.35 9.16
N GLN A 224 8.36 5.19 9.77
CA GLN A 224 9.63 4.86 10.41
C GLN A 224 10.76 4.73 9.37
N ALA A 225 10.50 4.06 8.24
CA ALA A 225 11.46 3.98 7.14
C ALA A 225 11.80 5.37 6.57
N ALA A 226 10.80 6.23 6.38
CA ALA A 226 11.00 7.60 5.92
C ALA A 226 11.79 8.45 6.93
N ALA A 227 11.61 8.22 8.24
CA ALA A 227 12.39 8.88 9.28
C ALA A 227 13.87 8.45 9.23
N LEU A 228 14.14 7.15 9.11
CA LEU A 228 15.51 6.63 8.97
C LEU A 228 16.21 7.21 7.72
N VAL A 229 15.52 7.23 6.57
CA VAL A 229 16.08 7.81 5.34
C VAL A 229 16.34 9.32 5.49
N ARG A 230 15.50 10.04 6.25
CA ARG A 230 15.70 11.46 6.52
C ARG A 230 16.95 11.68 7.38
N ASP A 231 17.16 10.85 8.40
CA ASP A 231 18.33 10.93 9.28
C ASP A 231 19.60 10.58 8.49
N ASP A 232 19.59 9.51 7.69
CA ASP A 232 20.69 9.16 6.79
C ASP A 232 21.02 10.30 5.80
N LEU A 233 20.00 10.99 5.28
CA LEU A 233 20.19 12.14 4.39
C LEU A 233 20.86 13.32 5.10
N VAL A 234 20.55 13.55 6.38
CA VAL A 234 21.20 14.57 7.20
C VAL A 234 22.65 14.20 7.45
N ASP A 235 22.92 12.94 7.79
CA ASP A 235 24.29 12.44 8.00
C ASP A 235 25.14 12.56 6.73
N VAL A 236 24.60 12.17 5.58
CA VAL A 236 25.28 12.30 4.28
C VAL A 236 25.54 13.77 3.93
N LYS A 237 24.59 14.67 4.20
CA LYS A 237 24.80 16.13 3.99
C LYS A 237 25.91 16.68 4.87
N ASN A 238 25.95 16.28 6.14
CA ASN A 238 26.99 16.71 7.08
C ASN A 238 28.36 16.16 6.67
N ALA A 239 28.43 14.87 6.28
CA ALA A 239 29.64 14.25 5.77
C ALA A 239 30.14 14.93 4.49
N ARG A 240 29.23 15.28 3.58
CA ARG A 240 29.56 16.04 2.36
C ARG A 240 30.10 17.43 2.69
N ALA A 241 29.46 18.16 3.61
CA ALA A 241 29.92 19.49 4.01
C ALA A 241 31.33 19.43 4.66
N ALA A 242 31.60 18.40 5.46
CA ALA A 242 32.92 18.16 6.03
C ALA A 242 33.96 17.84 4.95
N ALA A 243 33.63 16.98 3.98
CA ALA A 243 34.50 16.64 2.86
C ALA A 243 34.79 17.87 1.97
N GLU A 244 33.79 18.70 1.68
CA GLU A 244 33.96 19.96 0.95
C GLU A 244 34.90 20.93 1.72
N GLY A 245 34.79 20.97 3.05
CA GLY A 245 35.70 21.71 3.92
C GLY A 245 37.16 21.23 3.83
N GLU A 246 37.39 19.92 3.88
CA GLU A 246 38.73 19.34 3.74
C GLU A 246 39.33 19.55 2.35
N VAL A 247 38.53 19.42 1.29
CA VAL A 247 38.98 19.73 -0.08
C VAL A 247 39.43 21.18 -0.19
N THR A 248 38.70 22.11 0.43
CA THR A 248 39.06 23.53 0.45
C THR A 248 40.38 23.74 1.20
N ARG A 249 40.51 23.16 2.40
CA ARG A 249 41.74 23.23 3.21
C ARG A 249 42.97 22.66 2.49
N LEU A 250 42.83 21.49 1.86
CA LEU A 250 43.91 20.86 1.09
C LEU A 250 44.27 21.67 -0.15
N SER A 251 43.28 22.29 -0.82
CA SER A 251 43.54 23.18 -1.96
C SER A 251 44.35 24.42 -1.54
N ASP A 252 44.04 25.00 -0.39
CA ASP A 252 44.79 26.13 0.16
C ASP A 252 46.22 25.73 0.53
N GLU A 253 46.39 24.60 1.22
CA GLU A 253 47.70 24.07 1.61
C GLU A 253 48.58 23.73 0.39
N LEU A 254 47.97 23.17 -0.66
CA LEU A 254 48.66 22.86 -1.92
C LEU A 254 49.07 24.13 -2.67
N THR A 255 48.27 25.20 -2.57
CA THR A 255 48.60 26.51 -3.13
C THR A 255 49.75 27.17 -2.37
N GLU A 256 49.75 27.09 -1.04
CA GLU A 256 50.84 27.57 -0.19
C GLU A 256 52.16 26.82 -0.48
N LEU A 257 52.11 25.49 -0.51
CA LEU A 257 53.26 24.64 -0.84
C LEU A 257 53.81 24.95 -2.23
N ARG A 258 52.97 25.08 -3.25
CA ARG A 258 53.41 25.46 -4.60
C ARG A 258 54.12 26.81 -4.59
N THR A 259 53.54 27.81 -3.93
CA THR A 259 54.12 29.16 -3.85
C THR A 259 55.48 29.13 -3.14
N ARG A 260 55.59 28.38 -2.04
CA ARG A 260 56.84 28.20 -1.31
C ARG A 260 57.91 27.49 -2.15
N THR A 261 57.55 26.40 -2.82
CA THR A 261 58.49 25.61 -3.64
C THR A 261 59.01 26.45 -4.82
N GLU A 262 58.13 27.24 -5.43
CA GLU A 262 58.51 28.18 -6.50
C GLU A 262 59.47 29.27 -5.97
N GLY A 263 59.20 29.84 -4.80
CA GLY A 263 60.09 30.81 -4.16
C GLY A 263 61.45 30.24 -3.76
N GLU A 264 61.50 29.01 -3.23
CA GLU A 264 62.75 28.31 -2.93
C GLU A 264 63.56 28.03 -4.21
N ARG A 265 62.88 27.68 -5.30
CA ARG A 265 63.51 27.43 -6.60
C ARG A 265 64.11 28.70 -7.19
N GLN A 266 63.39 29.82 -7.15
CA GLN A 266 63.92 31.13 -7.56
C GLN A 266 65.14 31.54 -6.74
N ASN A 267 65.09 31.39 -5.41
CA ASN A 267 66.22 31.67 -4.52
C ASN A 267 67.44 30.76 -4.82
N ALA A 268 67.20 29.49 -5.14
CA ALA A 268 68.25 28.56 -5.51
C ALA A 268 68.91 28.99 -6.83
N ASP A 269 68.12 29.36 -7.84
CA ASP A 269 68.61 29.85 -9.13
C ASP A 269 69.42 31.15 -8.98
N GLU A 270 68.95 32.10 -8.15
CA GLU A 270 69.68 33.34 -7.83
C GLU A 270 71.02 33.05 -7.15
N LYS A 271 71.05 32.16 -6.15
CA LYS A 271 72.30 31.75 -5.49
C LYS A 271 73.24 31.05 -6.44
N LEU A 272 72.74 30.21 -7.33
CA LEU A 272 73.54 29.48 -8.31
C LEU A 272 74.18 30.47 -9.30
N ASN A 273 73.43 31.46 -9.76
CA ASN A 273 73.95 32.57 -10.57
C ASN A 273 75.00 33.40 -9.82
N LEU A 274 74.76 33.74 -8.55
CA LEU A 274 75.73 34.46 -7.71
C LEU A 274 77.01 33.65 -7.53
N LEU A 275 76.91 32.34 -7.30
CA LEU A 275 78.07 31.45 -7.17
C LEU A 275 78.84 31.30 -8.48
N LEU A 276 78.15 31.26 -9.62
CA LEU A 276 78.79 31.26 -10.93
C LEU A 276 79.55 32.56 -11.19
N GLN A 277 78.94 33.72 -10.91
CA GLN A 277 79.62 35.02 -10.98
C GLN A 277 80.78 35.13 -10.00
N ALA A 278 80.59 34.67 -8.76
CA ALA A 278 81.64 34.66 -7.75
C ALA A 278 82.80 33.74 -8.17
N LYS A 279 82.51 32.57 -8.73
CA LYS A 279 83.53 31.66 -9.29
C LYS A 279 84.30 32.32 -10.44
N GLU A 280 83.61 33.00 -11.36
CA GLU A 280 84.24 33.70 -12.47
C GLU A 280 85.14 34.84 -11.97
N THR A 281 84.60 35.70 -11.11
CA THR A 281 85.33 36.81 -10.48
C THR A 281 86.51 36.31 -9.65
N LEU A 282 86.32 35.25 -8.86
CA LEU A 282 87.39 34.61 -8.10
C LEU A 282 88.40 33.95 -9.01
N SER A 283 88.02 33.36 -10.15
CA SER A 283 88.98 32.79 -11.09
C SER A 283 89.85 33.87 -11.73
N ASP A 284 89.28 35.03 -12.01
CA ASP A 284 90.02 36.18 -12.56
C ASP A 284 90.89 36.85 -11.49
N GLN A 285 90.35 37.02 -10.28
CA GLN A 285 91.12 37.46 -9.13
C GLN A 285 92.21 36.44 -8.77
N PHE A 286 91.99 35.14 -8.87
CA PHE A 286 93.00 34.11 -8.59
C PHE A 286 94.09 34.09 -9.66
N LYS A 287 93.79 34.46 -10.93
CA LYS A 287 94.85 34.66 -11.94
C LYS A 287 95.70 35.90 -11.62
N ALA A 288 95.09 37.00 -11.20
CA ALA A 288 95.81 38.20 -10.76
C ALA A 288 96.60 37.94 -9.46
N LEU A 289 95.94 37.32 -8.47
CA LEU A 289 96.45 37.03 -7.14
C LEU A 289 97.45 35.87 -7.15
N ALA A 290 97.39 34.88 -8.04
CA ALA A 290 98.46 33.87 -8.19
C ALA A 290 99.75 34.49 -8.78
N THR A 291 99.62 35.61 -9.48
CA THR A 291 100.76 36.43 -9.91
C THR A 291 101.35 37.21 -8.72
N ASP A 292 100.51 37.64 -7.76
CA ASP A 292 100.92 38.40 -6.57
C ASP A 292 101.25 37.54 -5.30
N ILE A 293 100.68 36.33 -5.16
CA ILE A 293 100.78 35.45 -3.96
C ILE A 293 101.96 34.48 -4.03
N LEU A 294 102.47 34.14 -5.23
CA LEU A 294 103.72 33.39 -5.31
C LEU A 294 104.88 34.19 -4.68
N GLU A 295 104.75 35.52 -4.57
CA GLU A 295 105.70 36.40 -3.89
C GLU A 295 105.42 36.65 -2.40
N GLU A 296 104.16 36.60 -1.90
CA GLU A 296 103.88 37.23 -0.59
C GLU A 296 103.52 36.35 0.62
N LYS A 297 102.98 35.11 0.52
CA LYS A 297 102.39 34.47 1.72
C LYS A 297 102.58 32.96 1.90
N SER A 298 103.85 32.53 1.95
CA SER A 298 104.29 31.31 2.67
C SER A 298 104.19 31.42 4.21
N LYS A 299 103.33 32.29 4.79
CA LYS A 299 103.52 32.70 6.20
C LYS A 299 102.31 32.86 7.13
N ARG A 300 101.07 32.58 6.75
CA ARG A 300 99.97 32.63 7.74
C ARG A 300 98.69 32.03 7.19
N PHE A 301 98.33 30.83 7.65
CA PHE A 301 96.98 30.44 8.06
C PHE A 301 96.95 28.97 8.47
N ALA A 302 97.80 28.62 9.44
CA ALA A 302 97.45 27.58 10.40
C ALA A 302 96.74 28.31 11.55
N GLU A 303 95.45 28.02 11.75
CA GLU A 303 94.64 28.18 12.97
C GLU A 303 93.19 28.55 12.61
N GLN A 304 92.24 27.85 13.27
CA GLN A 304 90.78 28.03 13.26
C GLN A 304 89.96 27.47 12.09
N ASN A 305 89.57 26.19 12.19
CA ASN A 305 88.23 25.83 12.71
C ASN A 305 87.96 24.33 12.56
N GLN A 306 88.35 23.55 13.57
CA GLN A 306 88.02 22.13 13.72
C GLN A 306 86.93 21.91 14.79
N ALA A 307 85.89 22.75 14.82
CA ALA A 307 84.88 22.67 15.88
C ALA A 307 83.48 23.12 15.44
N SER A 308 82.89 22.49 14.41
CA SER A 308 81.47 22.72 14.06
C SER A 308 80.66 21.47 13.67
N LEU A 309 81.22 20.26 13.83
CA LEU A 309 80.55 19.01 13.44
C LEU A 309 80.15 18.14 14.65
N GLY A 310 79.39 18.71 15.58
CA GLY A 310 78.84 17.98 16.74
C GLY A 310 77.39 18.26 17.08
N LEU A 311 76.77 19.30 16.49
CA LEU A 311 75.44 19.79 16.89
C LEU A 311 74.32 19.53 15.86
N LEU A 312 74.58 18.72 14.83
CA LEU A 312 73.63 18.43 13.75
C LEU A 312 73.00 17.03 13.81
N LEU A 313 73.35 16.18 14.78
CA LEU A 313 72.95 14.76 14.80
C LEU A 313 71.98 14.34 15.90
N GLU A 314 71.38 15.27 16.64
CA GLU A 314 70.31 14.97 17.60
C GLU A 314 68.89 15.22 17.07
N PRO A 315 68.62 16.24 16.22
CA PRO A 315 67.25 16.52 15.75
C PRO A 315 66.72 15.56 14.67
N LEU A 316 67.56 14.71 14.07
CA LEU A 316 67.16 13.80 12.99
C LEU A 316 66.50 12.52 13.53
N LYS A 317 66.90 12.06 14.73
CA LYS A 317 66.40 10.83 15.35
C LYS A 317 64.98 10.99 15.92
N THR A 318 64.65 12.20 16.39
CA THR A 318 63.33 12.52 16.94
C THR A 318 62.26 12.65 15.85
N ARG A 319 62.60 13.20 14.67
CA ARG A 319 61.63 13.41 13.56
C ARG A 319 61.26 12.14 12.78
N LEU A 320 62.12 11.13 12.77
CA LEU A 320 61.82 9.83 12.14
C LEU A 320 60.86 8.96 12.98
N THR A 321 60.81 9.19 14.30
CA THR A 321 59.93 8.43 15.21
C THR A 321 58.51 9.01 15.25
N GLU A 322 58.34 10.32 15.02
CA GLU A 322 57.03 10.98 14.94
C GLU A 322 56.33 10.82 13.56
N PHE A 323 57.08 10.50 12.50
CA PHE A 323 56.52 10.25 11.17
C PHE A 323 55.85 8.86 11.07
N GLN A 324 56.36 7.88 11.81
CA GLN A 324 55.87 6.49 11.76
C GLN A 324 54.48 6.33 12.40
N GLY A 325 54.11 7.17 13.37
CA GLY A 325 52.81 7.12 14.06
C GLY A 325 51.64 7.82 13.33
N LYS A 326 51.91 8.79 12.45
CA LYS A 326 50.86 9.58 11.76
C LYS A 326 50.32 8.94 10.48
N VAL A 327 51.01 7.93 9.95
CA VAL A 327 50.57 7.20 8.74
C VAL A 327 49.55 6.11 9.08
N GLU A 328 49.53 5.64 10.34
CA GLU A 328 48.68 4.54 10.79
C GLU A 328 47.24 4.97 11.16
N GLU A 329 46.99 6.28 11.28
CA GLU A 329 45.73 6.85 11.81
C GLU A 329 44.73 7.35 10.74
N VAL A 330 45.14 7.48 9.47
CA VAL A 330 44.32 8.11 8.40
C VAL A 330 43.32 7.14 7.72
N TYR A 331 43.40 5.83 7.97
CA TYR A 331 42.68 4.83 7.16
C TYR A 331 41.30 4.37 7.68
N VAL A 332 40.77 4.92 8.78
CA VAL A 332 39.65 4.29 9.50
C VAL A 332 38.25 4.84 9.16
N GLN A 333 38.10 6.00 8.50
CA GLN A 333 36.84 6.75 8.55
C GLN A 333 36.09 6.99 7.21
N GLU A 334 35.88 5.95 6.40
CA GLU A 334 35.03 6.03 5.18
C GLU A 334 34.26 4.71 4.96
N GLY A 335 33.21 4.44 5.75
CA GLY A 335 32.88 3.06 6.16
C GLY A 335 31.45 2.51 5.98
N LYS A 336 30.50 3.08 5.21
CA LYS A 336 29.15 2.45 5.05
C LYS A 336 28.87 1.90 3.64
N ASP A 337 28.94 2.69 2.57
CA ASP A 337 28.92 2.13 1.19
C ASP A 337 30.24 1.41 0.85
N ARG A 338 31.35 1.95 1.36
CA ARG A 338 32.64 1.26 1.40
C ARG A 338 32.61 0.04 2.31
N SER A 339 31.68 -0.16 3.25
CA SER A 339 31.62 -1.43 4.02
C SER A 339 30.90 -2.53 3.27
N ALA A 340 29.86 -2.25 2.48
CA ALA A 340 29.29 -3.25 1.59
C ALA A 340 30.29 -3.63 0.49
N LEU A 341 30.97 -2.63 -0.10
CA LEU A 341 32.02 -2.85 -1.08
C LEU A 341 33.29 -3.44 -0.45
N SER A 342 33.70 -3.04 0.76
CA SER A 342 34.88 -3.56 1.49
C SER A 342 34.63 -4.94 2.06
N ALA A 343 33.40 -5.27 2.49
CA ALA A 343 33.03 -6.64 2.84
C ALA A 343 33.08 -7.52 1.59
N GLN A 344 32.57 -7.01 0.46
CA GLN A 344 32.68 -7.71 -0.83
C GLN A 344 34.13 -7.81 -1.31
N VAL A 345 34.95 -6.77 -1.14
CA VAL A 345 36.38 -6.74 -1.49
C VAL A 345 37.20 -7.60 -0.53
N ARG A 346 36.87 -7.67 0.76
CA ARG A 346 37.49 -8.60 1.73
C ARG A 346 37.15 -10.03 1.39
N GLN A 347 35.88 -10.33 1.09
CA GLN A 347 35.48 -11.65 0.60
C GLN A 347 36.19 -11.98 -0.71
N LEU A 348 36.40 -11.00 -1.60
CA LEU A 348 37.21 -11.16 -2.81
C LEU A 348 38.68 -11.46 -2.49
N VAL A 349 39.28 -10.73 -1.53
CA VAL A 349 40.68 -10.93 -1.10
C VAL A 349 40.85 -12.27 -0.39
N GLU A 350 39.94 -12.68 0.47
CA GLU A 350 39.94 -13.98 1.14
C GLU A 350 39.77 -15.13 0.14
N LEU A 351 38.81 -15.00 -0.78
CA LEU A 351 38.62 -15.98 -1.86
C LEU A 351 39.85 -16.03 -2.76
N ASN A 352 40.47 -14.88 -3.05
CA ASN A 352 41.69 -14.82 -3.83
C ASN A 352 42.89 -15.47 -3.13
N GLN A 353 43.04 -15.24 -1.83
CA GLN A 353 44.09 -15.86 -1.02
C GLN A 353 43.88 -17.37 -0.95
N ALA A 354 42.64 -17.84 -0.75
CA ALA A 354 42.30 -19.26 -0.81
C ALA A 354 42.61 -19.86 -2.19
N LEU A 355 42.12 -19.25 -3.28
CA LEU A 355 42.38 -19.69 -4.65
C LEU A 355 43.88 -19.67 -5.01
N SER A 356 44.62 -18.64 -4.61
CA SER A 356 46.07 -18.57 -4.82
C SER A 356 46.83 -19.62 -4.04
N GLN A 357 46.41 -19.90 -2.80
CA GLN A 357 47.02 -20.93 -1.97
C GLN A 357 46.71 -22.34 -2.50
N ASP A 358 45.47 -22.58 -2.93
CA ASP A 358 45.04 -23.83 -3.58
C ASP A 358 45.77 -24.02 -4.91
N ALA A 359 45.91 -22.95 -5.71
CA ALA A 359 46.70 -22.94 -6.94
C ALA A 359 48.17 -23.29 -6.69
N LYS A 360 48.78 -22.71 -5.65
CA LYS A 360 50.19 -22.95 -5.31
C LYS A 360 50.41 -24.38 -4.79
N ASN A 361 49.55 -24.85 -3.89
CA ASN A 361 49.61 -26.21 -3.34
C ASN A 361 49.38 -27.27 -4.43
N LEU A 362 48.47 -27.01 -5.37
CA LEU A 362 48.16 -27.96 -6.43
C LEU A 362 49.15 -27.92 -7.60
N THR A 363 49.75 -26.77 -7.91
CA THR A 363 50.87 -26.69 -8.88
C THR A 363 52.04 -27.57 -8.46
N LEU A 364 52.29 -27.63 -7.14
CA LEU A 364 53.28 -28.55 -6.57
C LEU A 364 52.85 -30.02 -6.65
N ALA A 365 51.54 -30.30 -6.64
CA ALA A 365 50.97 -31.65 -6.71
C ALA A 365 50.75 -32.19 -8.14
N LEU A 366 50.64 -31.31 -9.15
CA LEU A 366 50.34 -31.65 -10.55
C LEU A 366 51.57 -31.67 -11.49
N LYS A 367 52.78 -31.68 -10.93
CA LYS A 367 54.03 -31.75 -11.72
C LYS A 367 53.99 -32.87 -12.76
N GLY A 368 54.22 -32.53 -14.02
CA GLY A 368 54.53 -33.49 -15.09
C GLY A 368 53.40 -33.95 -16.03
N SER A 369 52.18 -33.39 -15.98
CA SER A 369 51.12 -33.75 -16.95
C SER A 369 50.37 -32.55 -17.55
N THR A 370 50.74 -32.17 -18.79
CA THR A 370 50.19 -31.03 -19.54
C THR A 370 48.66 -31.06 -19.68
N LYS A 371 48.07 -32.26 -19.83
CA LYS A 371 46.62 -32.44 -19.95
C LYS A 371 45.88 -32.16 -18.64
N THR A 372 46.44 -32.57 -17.51
CA THR A 372 45.85 -32.35 -16.19
C THR A 372 45.94 -30.89 -15.78
N GLN A 373 47.01 -30.21 -16.18
CA GLN A 373 47.19 -28.77 -15.98
C GLN A 373 46.17 -27.93 -16.77
N GLY A 374 45.89 -28.30 -18.04
CA GLY A 374 44.85 -27.66 -18.84
C GLY A 374 43.46 -27.82 -18.25
N ASN A 375 43.08 -29.06 -17.90
CA ASN A 375 41.80 -29.35 -17.25
C ASN A 375 41.65 -28.60 -15.91
N TRP A 376 42.75 -28.40 -15.19
CA TRP A 376 42.73 -27.64 -13.94
C TRP A 376 42.55 -26.12 -14.17
N GLY A 377 43.16 -25.57 -15.23
CA GLY A 377 42.92 -24.18 -15.64
C GLY A 377 41.45 -23.92 -15.95
N GLU A 378 40.79 -24.84 -16.65
CA GLU A 378 39.35 -24.79 -16.94
C GLU A 378 38.51 -24.89 -15.65
N LEU A 379 38.89 -25.78 -14.71
CA LEU A 379 38.21 -25.92 -13.42
C LEU A 379 38.28 -24.62 -12.59
N ILE A 380 39.46 -23.97 -12.53
CA ILE A 380 39.61 -22.70 -11.81
C ILE A 380 38.80 -21.59 -12.49
N LEU A 381 38.80 -21.55 -13.82
CA LEU A 381 37.98 -20.62 -14.58
C LEU A 381 36.49 -20.79 -14.23
N GLU A 382 35.97 -22.02 -14.25
CA GLU A 382 34.59 -22.31 -13.86
C GLU A 382 34.28 -21.90 -12.41
N ARG A 383 35.18 -22.20 -11.47
CA ARG A 383 35.04 -21.81 -10.05
C ARG A 383 35.00 -20.29 -9.87
N VAL A 384 35.80 -19.54 -10.61
CA VAL A 384 35.80 -18.06 -10.55
C VAL A 384 34.48 -17.50 -11.08
N LEU A 385 33.95 -18.09 -12.16
CA LEU A 385 32.66 -17.69 -12.74
C LEU A 385 31.49 -18.00 -11.79
N GLU A 386 31.46 -19.20 -11.20
CA GLU A 386 30.45 -19.56 -10.20
C GLU A 386 30.52 -18.65 -8.95
N ALA A 387 31.73 -18.41 -8.42
CA ALA A 387 31.92 -17.57 -7.25
C ALA A 387 31.57 -16.10 -7.50
N SER A 388 31.62 -15.64 -8.75
CA SER A 388 31.17 -14.30 -9.15
C SER A 388 29.64 -14.17 -9.28
N GLY A 389 28.91 -15.29 -9.16
CA GLY A 389 27.45 -15.34 -9.16
C GLY A 389 26.79 -15.62 -10.50
N LEU A 390 27.55 -16.05 -11.52
CA LEU A 390 26.98 -16.47 -12.81
C LEU A 390 26.55 -17.94 -12.76
N ARG A 391 25.46 -18.27 -13.47
CA ARG A 391 24.97 -19.65 -13.59
C ARG A 391 25.34 -20.25 -14.93
N LYS A 392 25.82 -21.49 -14.89
CA LYS A 392 26.15 -22.28 -16.07
C LYS A 392 24.88 -22.55 -16.88
N GLY A 393 24.95 -22.31 -18.19
CA GLY A 393 23.84 -22.49 -19.12
C GLY A 393 22.94 -21.27 -19.30
N ASP A 394 22.99 -20.31 -18.39
CA ASP A 394 22.25 -19.04 -18.48
C ASP A 394 23.20 -17.89 -18.81
N GLU A 395 24.04 -17.48 -17.86
CA GLU A 395 24.96 -16.36 -18.03
C GLU A 395 26.31 -16.75 -18.62
N TYR A 396 26.69 -18.03 -18.58
CA TYR A 396 27.88 -18.52 -19.30
C TYR A 396 27.73 -19.94 -19.83
N HIS A 397 28.44 -20.23 -20.92
CA HIS A 397 28.50 -21.54 -21.56
C HIS A 397 29.95 -22.00 -21.66
N VAL A 398 30.18 -23.28 -21.39
CA VAL A 398 31.49 -23.93 -21.51
C VAL A 398 31.55 -24.66 -22.84
N GLN A 399 32.67 -24.55 -23.57
CA GLN A 399 32.97 -25.31 -24.78
C GLN A 399 31.90 -25.19 -25.91
N ASP A 400 31.28 -24.03 -26.07
CA ASP A 400 30.32 -23.77 -27.15
C ASP A 400 31.03 -23.79 -28.52
N SER A 401 30.81 -24.85 -29.30
CA SER A 401 31.47 -25.01 -30.60
C SER A 401 30.67 -24.31 -31.70
N GLN A 402 31.23 -23.28 -32.30
CA GLN A 402 30.63 -22.60 -33.45
C GLN A 402 31.38 -22.97 -34.73
N VAL A 403 30.63 -23.19 -35.82
CA VAL A 403 31.19 -23.43 -37.15
C VAL A 403 31.24 -22.09 -37.88
N ARG A 404 32.45 -21.68 -38.29
CA ARG A 404 32.65 -20.47 -39.10
C ARG A 404 32.06 -20.64 -40.50
N GLU A 405 31.80 -19.53 -41.18
CA GLU A 405 31.43 -19.53 -42.60
C GLU A 405 32.46 -20.22 -43.51
N ASP A 406 33.73 -20.29 -43.10
CA ASP A 406 34.82 -20.97 -43.81
C ASP A 406 34.92 -22.49 -43.53
N GLY A 407 34.01 -23.04 -42.71
CA GLY A 407 33.99 -24.46 -42.31
C GLY A 407 34.96 -24.83 -41.18
N SER A 408 35.77 -23.90 -40.68
CA SER A 408 36.64 -24.12 -39.51
C SER A 408 35.85 -23.99 -38.20
N ARG A 409 36.25 -24.77 -37.18
CA ARG A 409 35.61 -24.76 -35.86
C ARG A 409 36.32 -23.77 -34.93
N GLY A 410 35.59 -22.78 -34.45
CA GLY A 410 36.00 -21.92 -33.34
C GLY A 410 35.35 -22.43 -32.06
N GLN A 411 36.15 -22.96 -31.13
CA GLN A 411 35.67 -23.42 -29.83
C GLN A 411 36.40 -22.65 -28.73
N PRO A 412 35.82 -21.55 -28.23
CA PRO A 412 36.31 -20.93 -27.01
C PRO A 412 36.11 -21.85 -25.81
N ASP A 413 36.92 -21.65 -24.77
CA ASP A 413 36.80 -22.44 -23.54
C ASP A 413 35.53 -22.04 -22.78
N VAL A 414 35.27 -20.74 -22.64
CA VAL A 414 34.04 -20.20 -22.05
C VAL A 414 33.51 -18.98 -22.82
N VAL A 415 32.18 -18.87 -22.91
CA VAL A 415 31.46 -17.71 -23.43
C VAL A 415 30.54 -17.17 -22.34
N ILE A 416 30.69 -15.91 -21.98
CA ILE A 416 29.86 -15.20 -21.01
C ILE A 416 28.86 -14.32 -21.77
N ASN A 417 27.58 -14.47 -21.45
CA ASN A 417 26.49 -13.67 -21.99
C ASN A 417 26.39 -12.35 -21.23
N LEU A 418 26.28 -11.26 -21.97
CA LEU A 418 26.14 -9.90 -21.45
C LEU A 418 24.75 -9.35 -21.82
N PRO A 419 24.32 -8.25 -21.17
CA PRO A 419 23.15 -7.51 -21.61
C PRO A 419 23.23 -7.12 -23.10
N GLU A 420 22.08 -6.85 -23.70
CA GLU A 420 21.94 -6.52 -25.14
C GLU A 420 22.42 -7.63 -26.11
N GLU A 421 22.37 -8.90 -25.68
CA GLU A 421 22.81 -10.06 -26.48
C GLU A 421 24.31 -10.06 -26.82
N ARG A 422 25.10 -9.26 -26.09
CA ARG A 422 26.56 -9.24 -26.30
C ARG A 422 27.20 -10.46 -25.68
N LYS A 423 28.36 -10.84 -26.21
CA LYS A 423 29.13 -11.99 -25.72
C LYS A 423 30.57 -11.59 -25.40
N LEU A 424 31.09 -12.16 -24.31
CA LEU A 424 32.46 -12.03 -23.87
C LEU A 424 33.12 -13.41 -23.84
N VAL A 425 34.22 -13.56 -24.56
CA VAL A 425 34.90 -14.84 -24.74
C VAL A 425 36.10 -14.94 -23.81
N VAL A 426 36.29 -16.10 -23.19
CA VAL A 426 37.41 -16.40 -22.31
C VAL A 426 38.14 -17.66 -22.81
N ASP A 427 39.46 -17.57 -22.94
CA ASP A 427 40.35 -18.68 -23.30
C ASP A 427 41.41 -18.84 -22.20
N SER A 428 41.62 -20.07 -21.74
CA SER A 428 42.43 -20.43 -20.57
C SER A 428 43.69 -21.22 -20.91
N LYS A 429 44.02 -21.37 -22.20
CA LYS A 429 45.09 -22.27 -22.68
C LYS A 429 46.52 -21.72 -22.55
N VAL A 430 46.79 -20.96 -21.49
CA VAL A 430 48.15 -20.47 -21.20
C VAL A 430 49.01 -21.61 -20.64
N SER A 431 50.11 -21.94 -21.31
CA SER A 431 51.07 -22.93 -20.82
C SER A 431 51.88 -22.39 -19.64
N LEU A 432 51.92 -23.14 -18.54
CA LEU A 432 52.66 -22.76 -17.32
C LEU A 432 53.90 -23.63 -17.08
N LEU A 433 54.33 -24.43 -18.06
CA LEU A 433 55.53 -25.27 -17.96
C LEU A 433 56.79 -24.46 -17.71
N ALA A 434 56.91 -23.29 -18.34
CA ALA A 434 58.04 -22.39 -18.14
C ALA A 434 58.02 -21.75 -16.75
N TYR A 435 56.83 -21.41 -16.23
CA TYR A 435 56.67 -20.96 -14.84
C TYR A 435 57.03 -22.04 -13.82
N GLU A 436 56.64 -23.30 -14.07
CA GLU A 436 57.02 -24.42 -13.21
C GLU A 436 58.55 -24.55 -13.13
N ARG A 437 59.23 -24.51 -14.29
CA ARG A 437 60.70 -24.55 -14.37
C ARG A 437 61.34 -23.37 -13.64
N TYR A 438 60.77 -22.17 -13.77
CA TYR A 438 61.22 -20.99 -13.04
C TYR A 438 61.13 -21.20 -11.52
N ALA A 439 59.99 -21.73 -11.05
CA ALA A 439 59.74 -21.98 -9.63
C ALA A 439 60.59 -23.11 -9.05
N SER A 440 61.01 -24.07 -9.88
CA SER A 440 61.87 -25.19 -9.48
C SER A 440 63.35 -25.02 -9.80
N ALA A 441 63.76 -23.86 -10.34
CA ALA A 441 65.15 -23.61 -10.73
C ALA A 441 66.05 -23.45 -9.49
N GLU A 442 67.11 -24.26 -9.44
CA GLU A 442 68.10 -24.23 -8.35
C GLU A 442 69.16 -23.15 -8.57
N THR A 443 69.38 -22.75 -9.83
CA THR A 443 70.33 -21.71 -10.22
C THR A 443 69.64 -20.47 -10.78
N ASP A 444 70.27 -19.30 -10.62
CA ASP A 444 69.74 -18.03 -11.15
C ASP A 444 69.76 -17.99 -12.69
N GLU A 445 70.70 -18.70 -13.32
CA GLU A 445 70.82 -18.81 -14.78
C GLU A 445 69.63 -19.58 -15.38
N GLU A 446 69.28 -20.74 -14.82
CA GLU A 446 68.10 -21.51 -15.20
C GLU A 446 66.82 -20.72 -14.96
N ARG A 447 66.75 -19.98 -13.84
CA ARG A 447 65.61 -19.13 -13.49
C ARG A 447 65.40 -18.03 -14.54
N LEU A 448 66.45 -17.36 -15.01
CA LEU A 448 66.36 -16.33 -16.05
C LEU A 448 65.92 -16.90 -17.41
N VAL A 449 66.40 -18.10 -17.79
CA VAL A 449 65.98 -18.76 -19.03
C VAL A 449 64.51 -19.14 -18.98
N ALA A 450 64.06 -19.74 -17.87
CA ALA A 450 62.68 -20.12 -17.67
C ALA A 450 61.72 -18.91 -17.63
N LEU A 451 62.15 -17.79 -17.03
CA LEU A 451 61.41 -16.53 -17.03
C LEU A 451 61.14 -16.02 -18.44
N ARG A 452 62.17 -15.96 -19.30
CA ARG A 452 62.01 -15.52 -20.70
C ARG A 452 61.06 -16.42 -21.47
N GLN A 453 61.20 -17.74 -21.31
CA GLN A 453 60.31 -18.72 -21.93
C GLN A 453 58.85 -18.56 -21.47
N HIS A 454 58.62 -18.16 -20.22
CA HIS A 454 57.27 -17.91 -19.68
C HIS A 454 56.63 -16.68 -20.30
N VAL A 455 57.36 -15.56 -20.38
CA VAL A 455 56.88 -14.34 -21.04
C VAL A 455 56.59 -14.60 -22.53
N ASP A 456 57.50 -15.28 -23.23
CA ASP A 456 57.33 -15.60 -24.65
C ASP A 456 56.13 -16.54 -24.89
N SER A 457 55.89 -17.50 -24.00
CA SER A 457 54.72 -18.38 -24.04
C SER A 457 53.41 -17.59 -23.99
N ILE A 458 53.30 -16.62 -23.05
CA ILE A 458 52.12 -15.75 -22.93
C ILE A 458 51.97 -14.87 -24.17
N ARG A 459 53.06 -14.27 -24.66
CA ARG A 459 53.02 -13.42 -25.87
C ARG A 459 52.55 -14.19 -27.11
N ASN A 460 53.03 -15.42 -27.28
CA ASN A 460 52.60 -16.30 -28.37
C ASN A 460 51.12 -16.68 -28.24
N HIS A 461 50.63 -16.89 -27.01
CA HIS A 461 49.22 -17.16 -26.77
C HIS A 461 48.34 -15.95 -27.11
N ILE A 462 48.71 -14.74 -26.69
CA ILE A 462 48.03 -13.49 -27.06
C ILE A 462 47.93 -13.36 -28.59
N LYS A 463 49.05 -13.60 -29.29
CA LYS A 463 49.07 -13.54 -30.76
C LYS A 463 48.10 -14.56 -31.36
N SER A 464 48.15 -15.80 -30.88
CA SER A 464 47.24 -16.87 -31.34
C SER A 464 45.77 -16.53 -31.11
N LEU A 465 45.41 -15.89 -29.99
CA LEU A 465 44.03 -15.49 -29.70
C LEU A 465 43.54 -14.36 -30.60
N SER A 466 44.39 -13.36 -30.83
CA SER A 466 44.08 -12.25 -31.72
C SER A 466 43.80 -12.75 -33.15
N ASP A 467 44.60 -13.71 -33.63
CA ASP A 467 44.44 -14.32 -34.95
C ASP A 467 43.15 -15.16 -35.09
N LYS A 468 42.60 -15.69 -33.99
CA LYS A 468 41.35 -16.49 -34.00
C LYS A 468 40.08 -15.65 -34.16
N GLN A 469 40.14 -14.33 -33.97
CA GLN A 469 39.04 -13.38 -34.19
C GLN A 469 37.68 -13.89 -33.68
N TYR A 470 37.59 -14.27 -32.40
CA TYR A 470 36.32 -14.76 -31.84
C TYR A 470 35.19 -13.71 -31.92
N GLN A 471 35.54 -12.43 -32.09
CA GLN A 471 34.57 -11.35 -32.30
C GLN A 471 33.73 -11.54 -33.56
N ALA A 472 34.30 -12.13 -34.62
CA ALA A 472 33.61 -12.37 -35.88
C ALA A 472 32.61 -13.54 -35.82
N LEU A 473 32.74 -14.44 -34.82
CA LEU A 473 31.88 -15.63 -34.69
C LEU A 473 30.48 -15.30 -34.16
N TYR A 474 30.34 -14.21 -33.40
CA TYR A 474 29.13 -13.96 -32.60
C TYR A 474 28.35 -12.71 -33.02
N GLY A 475 28.77 -12.01 -34.08
CA GLY A 475 28.06 -10.89 -34.72
C GLY A 475 27.95 -9.60 -33.89
N LYS A 476 27.45 -9.70 -32.64
CA LYS A 476 27.28 -8.61 -31.66
C LYS A 476 28.14 -8.84 -30.39
N SER A 477 29.34 -9.40 -30.50
CA SER A 477 30.24 -9.55 -29.33
C SER A 477 31.01 -8.27 -29.01
N LEU A 478 31.52 -8.15 -27.79
CA LEU A 478 32.51 -7.12 -27.48
C LEU A 478 33.78 -7.32 -28.29
N ASP A 479 34.50 -6.23 -28.55
CA ASP A 479 35.71 -6.26 -29.37
C ASP A 479 36.89 -7.03 -28.74
N PHE A 480 36.78 -7.51 -27.49
CA PHE A 480 37.90 -8.08 -26.74
C PHE A 480 37.69 -9.54 -26.29
N VAL A 481 38.80 -10.29 -26.24
CA VAL A 481 38.89 -11.67 -25.72
C VAL A 481 39.68 -11.67 -24.43
N LEU A 482 39.24 -12.41 -23.42
CA LEU A 482 39.98 -12.59 -22.17
C LEU A 482 40.96 -13.76 -22.28
N ALA A 483 42.25 -13.48 -22.06
CA ALA A 483 43.29 -14.49 -21.95
C ALA A 483 43.54 -14.80 -20.46
N PHE A 484 43.08 -15.96 -20.00
CA PHE A 484 43.08 -16.34 -18.60
C PHE A 484 44.35 -17.11 -18.20
N VAL A 485 45.06 -16.59 -17.20
CA VAL A 485 46.22 -17.21 -16.57
C VAL A 485 45.80 -17.74 -15.19
N PRO A 486 45.68 -19.07 -15.00
CA PRO A 486 45.06 -19.62 -13.79
C PRO A 486 45.92 -19.49 -12.52
N ILE A 487 47.21 -19.17 -12.65
CA ILE A 487 48.14 -18.98 -11.53
C ILE A 487 48.51 -17.50 -11.41
N GLU A 488 48.00 -16.85 -10.36
CA GLU A 488 48.22 -15.42 -10.11
C GLU A 488 49.73 -15.04 -10.03
N PRO A 489 50.61 -15.77 -9.32
CA PRO A 489 52.04 -15.47 -9.34
C PRO A 489 52.68 -15.59 -10.73
N ALA A 490 52.19 -16.50 -11.59
CA ALA A 490 52.71 -16.65 -12.95
C ALA A 490 52.31 -15.45 -13.81
N PHE A 491 51.08 -14.94 -13.64
CA PHE A 491 50.64 -13.70 -14.27
C PHE A 491 51.48 -12.50 -13.83
N MET A 492 51.63 -12.31 -12.51
CA MET A 492 52.41 -11.19 -11.95
C MET A 492 53.88 -11.23 -12.38
N LEU A 493 54.49 -12.42 -12.42
CA LEU A 493 55.85 -12.61 -12.87
C LEU A 493 56.04 -12.14 -14.32
N ALA A 494 55.08 -12.43 -15.20
CA ALA A 494 55.17 -12.01 -16.60
C ALA A 494 55.02 -10.48 -16.76
N VAL A 495 54.00 -9.89 -16.13
CA VAL A 495 53.72 -8.45 -16.24
C VAL A 495 54.81 -7.59 -15.60
N THR A 496 55.42 -8.05 -14.50
CA THR A 496 56.49 -7.29 -13.82
C THR A 496 57.82 -7.30 -14.59
N ASN A 497 58.06 -8.34 -15.42
CA ASN A 497 59.30 -8.50 -16.16
C ASN A 497 59.19 -8.09 -17.64
N ASP A 498 57.99 -7.77 -18.12
CA ASP A 498 57.75 -7.19 -19.44
C ASP A 498 56.66 -6.11 -19.36
N ASN A 499 57.11 -4.86 -19.29
CA ASN A 499 56.24 -3.69 -19.16
C ASN A 499 55.38 -3.43 -20.42
N GLU A 500 55.72 -3.99 -21.58
CA GLU A 500 54.97 -3.81 -22.82
C GLU A 500 53.91 -4.90 -23.02
N LEU A 501 54.04 -6.06 -22.36
CA LEU A 501 53.17 -7.23 -22.54
C LEU A 501 51.67 -6.90 -22.43
N PHE A 502 51.29 -6.10 -21.43
CA PHE A 502 49.90 -5.71 -21.20
C PHE A 502 49.38 -4.79 -22.31
N MET A 503 50.16 -3.78 -22.70
CA MET A 503 49.80 -2.84 -23.77
C MET A 503 49.75 -3.53 -25.14
N ASP A 504 50.63 -4.51 -25.38
CA ASP A 504 50.63 -5.34 -26.57
C ASP A 504 49.38 -6.22 -26.69
N ALA A 505 48.97 -6.83 -25.57
CA ALA A 505 47.72 -7.58 -25.52
C ALA A 505 46.53 -6.67 -25.79
N TRP A 506 46.48 -5.50 -25.15
CA TRP A 506 45.41 -4.52 -25.32
C TRP A 506 45.27 -4.05 -26.77
N ARG A 507 46.38 -3.70 -27.45
CA ARG A 507 46.39 -3.30 -28.87
C ARG A 507 45.90 -4.41 -29.81
N ARG A 508 45.98 -5.67 -29.39
CA ARG A 508 45.52 -6.85 -30.13
C ARG A 508 44.10 -7.28 -29.75
N ASN A 509 43.40 -6.45 -28.98
CA ASN A 509 42.08 -6.72 -28.42
C ASN A 509 42.03 -7.99 -27.55
N VAL A 510 43.11 -8.27 -26.82
CA VAL A 510 43.20 -9.36 -25.85
C VAL A 510 43.44 -8.75 -24.47
N LEU A 511 42.57 -9.04 -23.52
CA LEU A 511 42.75 -8.62 -22.13
C LEU A 511 43.34 -9.78 -21.34
N LEU A 512 44.57 -9.61 -20.86
CA LEU A 512 45.17 -10.57 -19.93
C LEU A 512 44.48 -10.48 -18.58
N VAL A 513 44.01 -11.62 -18.08
CA VAL A 513 43.33 -11.73 -16.79
C VAL A 513 43.85 -12.93 -15.99
N SER A 514 43.80 -12.78 -14.68
CA SER A 514 44.10 -13.75 -13.63
C SER A 514 42.82 -14.02 -12.83
N PRO A 515 42.79 -14.99 -11.89
CA PRO A 515 41.61 -15.23 -11.06
C PRO A 515 41.08 -13.96 -10.38
N SER A 516 41.98 -13.09 -9.88
CA SER A 516 41.60 -11.82 -9.23
C SER A 516 40.87 -10.87 -10.17
N THR A 517 41.46 -10.67 -11.35
CA THR A 517 41.03 -9.64 -12.30
C THR A 517 39.83 -10.12 -13.11
N LEU A 518 39.77 -11.40 -13.45
CA LEU A 518 38.58 -12.00 -14.06
C LEU A 518 37.37 -11.87 -13.14
N LEU A 519 37.53 -12.15 -11.85
CA LEU A 519 36.45 -12.04 -10.88
C LEU A 519 35.88 -10.60 -10.82
N PHE A 520 36.74 -9.58 -10.94
CA PHE A 520 36.29 -8.20 -11.04
C PHE A 520 35.51 -7.92 -12.33
N VAL A 521 36.05 -8.32 -13.48
CA VAL A 521 35.38 -8.17 -14.80
C VAL A 521 34.00 -8.81 -14.77
N VAL A 522 33.91 -10.03 -14.26
CA VAL A 522 32.67 -10.80 -14.26
C VAL A 522 31.67 -10.28 -13.23
N ARG A 523 32.13 -9.75 -12.09
CA ARG A 523 31.25 -9.08 -11.12
C ARG A 523 30.66 -7.79 -11.67
N THR A 524 31.43 -7.02 -12.45
CA THR A 524 30.93 -5.85 -13.19
C THR A 524 29.85 -6.28 -14.18
N VAL A 525 30.05 -7.37 -14.91
CA VAL A 525 29.03 -7.96 -15.79
C VAL A 525 27.77 -8.37 -15.01
N ALA A 526 27.91 -9.05 -13.88
CA ALA A 526 26.78 -9.43 -13.03
C ALA A 526 26.01 -8.21 -12.49
N HIS A 527 26.72 -7.12 -12.19
CA HIS A 527 26.10 -5.86 -11.79
C HIS A 527 25.28 -5.24 -12.94
N LEU A 528 25.82 -5.23 -14.16
CA LEU A 528 25.10 -4.76 -15.35
C LEU A 528 23.82 -5.57 -15.59
N TRP A 529 23.87 -6.89 -15.42
CA TRP A 529 22.68 -7.76 -15.51
C TRP A 529 21.60 -7.40 -14.48
N ARG A 530 22.00 -7.11 -13.23
CA ARG A 530 21.06 -6.71 -12.18
C ARG A 530 20.40 -5.36 -12.52
N GLN A 531 21.16 -4.42 -13.06
CA GLN A 531 20.65 -3.11 -13.48
C GLN A 531 19.66 -3.25 -14.66
N GLU A 532 19.98 -4.08 -15.65
CA GLU A 532 19.11 -4.35 -16.79
C GLU A 532 17.79 -5.03 -16.36
N ALA A 533 17.86 -6.02 -15.47
CA ALA A 533 16.67 -6.68 -14.91
C ALA A 533 15.78 -5.70 -14.15
N GLN A 534 16.37 -4.79 -13.37
CA GLN A 534 15.63 -3.75 -12.66
C GLN A 534 14.95 -2.77 -13.63
N SER A 535 15.62 -2.40 -14.72
CA SER A 535 15.07 -1.56 -15.78
C SER A 535 13.85 -2.21 -16.46
N ARG A 536 13.96 -3.50 -16.84
CA ARG A 536 12.85 -4.25 -17.46
C ARG A 536 11.65 -4.38 -16.52
N ASN A 537 11.89 -4.73 -15.26
CA ASN A 537 10.82 -4.82 -14.26
C ASN A 537 10.09 -3.48 -14.08
N ALA A 538 10.81 -2.36 -14.08
CA ALA A 538 10.19 -1.04 -14.00
C ALA A 538 9.29 -0.72 -15.21
N GLN A 539 9.73 -1.09 -16.42
CA GLN A 539 8.92 -0.95 -17.64
C GLN A 539 7.66 -1.84 -17.59
N ASP A 540 7.78 -3.07 -17.12
CA ASP A 540 6.65 -3.98 -16.96
C ASP A 540 5.64 -3.48 -15.93
N ILE A 541 6.11 -2.94 -14.80
CA ILE A 541 5.26 -2.30 -13.79
C ILE A 541 4.53 -1.10 -14.39
N ALA A 542 5.23 -0.25 -15.16
CA ALA A 542 4.61 0.91 -15.81
C ALA A 542 3.52 0.49 -16.80
N ARG A 543 3.77 -0.54 -17.62
CA ARG A 543 2.78 -1.10 -18.54
C ARG A 543 1.55 -1.66 -17.81
N ARG A 544 1.76 -2.46 -16.76
CA ARG A 544 0.66 -2.99 -15.92
C ARG A 544 -0.12 -1.88 -15.22
N GLY A 545 0.56 -0.82 -14.77
CA GLY A 545 -0.06 0.36 -14.18
C GLY A 545 -0.98 1.08 -15.17
N ALA A 546 -0.56 1.22 -16.43
CA ALA A 546 -1.39 1.80 -17.49
C ALA A 546 -2.62 0.93 -17.79
N GLU A 547 -2.45 -0.38 -17.98
CA GLU A 547 -3.56 -1.32 -18.20
C GLU A 547 -4.61 -1.26 -17.07
N LEU A 548 -4.14 -1.18 -15.82
CA LEU A 548 -5.01 -1.07 -14.65
C LEU A 548 -5.78 0.27 -14.63
N TYR A 549 -5.11 1.37 -14.97
CA TYR A 549 -5.72 2.69 -15.03
C TYR A 549 -6.83 2.75 -16.09
N ASP A 550 -6.57 2.22 -17.29
CA ASP A 550 -7.55 2.15 -18.37
C ASP A 550 -8.78 1.32 -17.96
N LYS A 551 -8.56 0.18 -17.27
CA LYS A 551 -9.66 -0.64 -16.74
C LYS A 551 -10.48 0.09 -15.67
N LEU A 552 -9.82 0.86 -14.81
CA LEU A 552 -10.51 1.67 -13.80
C LEU A 552 -11.37 2.76 -14.45
N CYS A 553 -10.84 3.45 -15.47
CA CYS A 553 -11.60 4.43 -16.23
C CYS A 553 -12.86 3.82 -16.85
N GLY A 554 -12.73 2.68 -17.54
CA GLY A 554 -13.87 1.96 -18.11
C GLY A 554 -14.91 1.55 -17.05
N PHE A 555 -14.46 1.08 -15.89
CA PHE A 555 -15.36 0.74 -14.78
C PHE A 555 -16.11 1.96 -14.23
N VAL A 556 -15.46 3.12 -14.12
CA VAL A 556 -16.11 4.37 -13.69
C VAL A 556 -17.17 4.81 -14.70
N GLU A 557 -16.90 4.69 -16.00
CA GLU A 557 -17.88 4.98 -17.06
C GLU A 557 -19.10 4.06 -16.98
N ASP A 558 -18.89 2.76 -16.80
CA ASP A 558 -19.97 1.78 -16.61
C ASP A 558 -20.82 2.12 -15.39
N LEU A 559 -20.19 2.48 -14.27
CA LEU A 559 -20.88 2.85 -13.03
C LEU A 559 -21.72 4.12 -13.20
N GLN A 560 -21.20 5.13 -13.90
CA GLN A 560 -21.95 6.33 -14.25
C GLN A 560 -23.16 6.01 -15.13
N MET A 561 -23.00 5.10 -16.10
CA MET A 561 -24.10 4.65 -16.96
C MET A 561 -25.20 3.95 -16.16
N VAL A 562 -24.83 3.10 -15.19
CA VAL A 562 -25.77 2.46 -14.27
C VAL A 562 -26.53 3.51 -13.45
N GLY A 563 -25.83 4.49 -12.86
CA GLY A 563 -26.46 5.58 -12.11
C GLY A 563 -27.49 6.35 -12.94
N ASN A 564 -27.16 6.65 -14.20
CA ASN A 564 -28.07 7.31 -15.13
C ASN A 564 -29.33 6.48 -15.44
N ARG A 565 -29.17 5.16 -15.65
CA ARG A 565 -30.30 4.25 -15.90
C ARG A 565 -31.21 4.11 -14.69
N LEU A 566 -30.66 4.06 -13.48
CA LEU A 566 -31.45 4.07 -12.24
C LEU A 566 -32.26 5.37 -12.10
N GLY A 567 -31.65 6.52 -12.42
CA GLY A 567 -32.38 7.80 -12.45
C GLY A 567 -33.52 7.83 -13.47
N GLN A 568 -33.35 7.20 -14.64
CA GLN A 568 -34.43 7.06 -15.63
C GLN A 568 -35.53 6.11 -15.16
N ALA A 569 -35.17 4.99 -14.54
CA ALA A 569 -36.12 4.04 -13.97
C ALA A 569 -36.98 4.69 -12.88
N GLN A 570 -36.36 5.48 -12.00
CA GLN A 570 -37.07 6.24 -10.98
C GLN A 570 -38.07 7.22 -11.60
N LYS A 571 -37.66 8.02 -12.60
CA LYS A 571 -38.57 8.95 -13.29
C LYS A 571 -39.74 8.23 -13.97
N ALA A 572 -39.49 7.07 -14.58
CA ALA A 572 -40.55 6.27 -15.20
C ALA A 572 -41.54 5.74 -14.16
N TYR A 573 -41.04 5.27 -13.02
CA TYR A 573 -41.84 4.87 -11.88
C TYR A 573 -42.70 6.03 -11.36
N ASP A 574 -42.10 7.19 -11.10
CA ASP A 574 -42.81 8.37 -10.59
C ASP A 574 -43.91 8.82 -11.55
N SER A 575 -43.65 8.79 -12.86
CA SER A 575 -44.64 9.11 -13.90
C SER A 575 -45.81 8.11 -13.92
N ALA A 576 -45.52 6.81 -13.80
CA ALA A 576 -46.55 5.77 -13.74
C ALA A 576 -47.39 5.89 -12.46
N HIS A 577 -46.74 6.13 -11.32
CA HIS A 577 -47.39 6.33 -10.04
C HIS A 577 -48.27 7.59 -10.04
N SER A 578 -47.81 8.67 -10.68
CA SER A 578 -48.63 9.87 -10.87
C SER A 578 -49.89 9.57 -11.70
N LYS A 579 -49.77 8.88 -12.84
CA LYS A 579 -50.97 8.49 -13.63
C LYS A 579 -51.92 7.57 -12.85
N LEU A 580 -51.39 6.72 -11.99
CA LEU A 580 -52.18 5.78 -11.22
C LEU A 580 -52.95 6.45 -10.07
N ALA A 581 -52.27 7.25 -9.24
CA ALA A 581 -52.78 7.69 -7.95
C ALA A 581 -52.68 9.21 -7.67
N ILE A 582 -51.62 9.90 -8.07
CA ILE A 582 -51.37 11.29 -7.59
C ILE A 582 -51.81 12.37 -8.60
N GLY A 583 -51.64 12.15 -9.90
CA GLY A 583 -51.80 13.16 -10.93
C GLY A 583 -53.25 13.61 -11.17
N LYS A 584 -53.41 14.79 -11.77
CA LYS A 584 -54.71 15.30 -12.21
C LYS A 584 -55.35 14.34 -13.20
N GLY A 585 -56.51 13.79 -12.84
CA GLY A 585 -57.19 12.77 -13.66
C GLY A 585 -56.61 11.36 -13.49
N ASN A 586 -55.98 11.05 -12.35
CA ASN A 586 -55.46 9.72 -12.07
C ASN A 586 -56.54 8.61 -12.23
N VAL A 587 -56.07 7.42 -12.60
CA VAL A 587 -56.92 6.28 -12.99
C VAL A 587 -57.77 5.79 -11.81
N ILE A 588 -57.22 5.77 -10.59
CA ILE A 588 -57.97 5.35 -9.38
C ILE A 588 -59.18 6.26 -9.18
N ARG A 589 -59.00 7.58 -9.25
CA ARG A 589 -60.08 8.55 -9.12
C ARG A 589 -61.12 8.42 -10.23
N GLN A 590 -60.69 8.23 -11.48
CA GLN A 590 -61.63 8.01 -12.60
C GLN A 590 -62.46 6.73 -12.42
N ALA A 591 -61.84 5.66 -11.92
CA ALA A 591 -62.54 4.41 -11.62
C ALA A 591 -63.56 4.56 -10.48
N GLU A 592 -63.22 5.33 -9.44
CA GLU A 592 -64.14 5.61 -8.31
C GLU A 592 -65.29 6.53 -8.74
N MET A 593 -65.04 7.57 -9.55
CA MET A 593 -66.11 8.40 -10.13
C MET A 593 -67.10 7.57 -10.96
N LEU A 594 -66.63 6.58 -11.74
CA LEU A 594 -67.50 5.67 -12.48
C LEU A 594 -68.35 4.78 -11.55
N ARG A 595 -67.79 4.36 -10.42
CA ARG A 595 -68.53 3.63 -9.37
C ARG A 595 -69.65 4.50 -8.79
N ASP A 596 -69.36 5.76 -8.49
CA ASP A 596 -70.34 6.73 -7.97
C ASP A 596 -71.45 7.04 -8.99
N MET A 597 -71.16 6.97 -10.29
CA MET A 597 -72.13 7.11 -11.37
C MET A 597 -72.99 5.85 -11.62
N GLY A 598 -72.86 4.80 -10.80
CA GLY A 598 -73.75 3.64 -10.79
C GLY A 598 -73.19 2.37 -11.43
N VAL A 599 -71.91 2.34 -11.82
CA VAL A 599 -71.24 1.10 -12.23
C VAL A 599 -70.95 0.25 -10.99
N LYS A 600 -71.36 -1.03 -10.98
CA LYS A 600 -71.15 -1.95 -9.85
C LYS A 600 -70.00 -2.93 -10.13
N PRO A 601 -68.76 -2.62 -9.70
CA PRO A 601 -67.64 -3.55 -9.85
C PRO A 601 -67.76 -4.73 -8.88
N SER A 602 -67.24 -5.89 -9.26
CA SER A 602 -67.23 -7.11 -8.44
C SER A 602 -66.15 -7.10 -7.35
N LYS A 603 -65.19 -6.18 -7.41
CA LYS A 603 -64.08 -6.00 -6.45
C LYS A 603 -63.85 -4.51 -6.21
N ALA A 604 -63.50 -4.14 -4.98
CA ALA A 604 -63.19 -2.76 -4.58
C ALA A 604 -61.68 -2.53 -4.49
N LEU A 605 -61.24 -1.30 -4.78
CA LEU A 605 -59.86 -0.88 -4.56
C LEU A 605 -59.58 -0.67 -3.06
N PRO A 606 -58.34 -0.88 -2.59
CA PRO A 606 -57.99 -0.65 -1.18
C PRO A 606 -58.22 0.81 -0.76
N GLN A 607 -58.92 1.03 0.35
CA GLN A 607 -59.27 2.36 0.88
C GLN A 607 -58.09 3.35 0.99
N PRO A 608 -56.89 2.97 1.48
CA PRO A 608 -55.78 3.90 1.63
C PRO A 608 -55.31 4.52 0.30
N LEU A 609 -55.40 3.73 -0.79
CA LEU A 609 -55.03 4.18 -2.13
C LEU A 609 -56.09 5.11 -2.72
N VAL A 610 -57.36 4.89 -2.40
CA VAL A 610 -58.49 5.73 -2.84
C VAL A 610 -58.46 7.08 -2.12
N GLU A 611 -58.22 7.08 -0.81
CA GLU A 611 -58.12 8.30 0.00
C GLU A 611 -56.94 9.17 -0.45
N SER A 612 -55.76 8.56 -0.64
CA SER A 612 -54.56 9.25 -1.11
C SER A 612 -54.73 9.85 -2.51
N ALA A 613 -55.49 9.18 -3.38
CA ALA A 613 -55.75 9.64 -4.75
C ALA A 613 -56.85 10.72 -4.87
N SER A 614 -57.62 10.94 -3.79
CA SER A 614 -58.76 11.86 -3.75
C SER A 614 -58.49 13.14 -2.95
N ALA A 615 -57.36 13.23 -2.25
CA ALA A 615 -57.06 14.29 -1.29
C ALA A 615 -56.71 15.67 -1.89
N GLU A 616 -56.47 15.79 -3.20
CA GLU A 616 -55.99 17.06 -3.80
C GLU A 616 -57.09 18.10 -4.17
N GLU A 617 -58.38 17.84 -3.91
CA GLU A 617 -59.47 18.76 -4.32
C GLU A 617 -60.47 19.06 -3.19
N GLN A 618 -60.00 19.41 -1.99
CA GLN A 618 -60.81 20.23 -1.07
C GLN A 618 -60.64 21.72 -1.44
N VAL A 619 -61.40 22.15 -2.45
CA VAL A 619 -61.64 23.57 -2.69
C VAL A 619 -62.43 24.13 -1.49
N ILE A 620 -61.79 24.99 -0.71
CA ILE A 620 -62.47 25.80 0.31
C ILE A 620 -63.45 26.73 -0.41
N VAL A 621 -64.75 26.40 -0.34
CA VAL A 621 -65.82 27.29 -0.78
C VAL A 621 -66.12 28.27 0.38
N ILE A 622 -65.71 29.52 0.22
CA ILE A 622 -66.17 30.61 1.10
C ILE A 622 -67.59 31.01 0.67
N PRO A 623 -68.62 30.96 1.54
CA PRO A 623 -69.97 31.37 1.17
C PRO A 623 -70.04 32.89 0.94
N ALA A 624 -70.57 33.29 -0.21
CA ALA A 624 -70.82 34.67 -0.61
C ALA A 624 -72.08 35.25 0.06
N ALA A 625 -72.08 35.35 1.39
CA ALA A 625 -73.16 35.98 2.14
C ALA A 625 -72.59 36.81 3.30
N LEU A 626 -71.92 37.93 2.99
CA LEU A 626 -71.65 39.03 3.94
C LEU A 626 -71.10 40.30 3.26
N VAL A 627 -71.44 40.54 1.98
CA VAL A 627 -71.16 41.81 1.30
C VAL A 627 -72.48 42.51 1.03
N ASP A 628 -73.20 42.90 2.08
CA ASP A 628 -74.17 43.99 1.96
C ASP A 628 -74.43 44.64 3.33
N ALA A 629 -73.62 45.65 3.66
CA ALA A 629 -73.92 46.64 4.70
C ALA A 629 -72.98 47.84 4.55
N SER A 630 -72.98 48.48 3.38
CA SER A 630 -72.47 49.85 3.21
C SER A 630 -73.63 50.82 3.14
N ALA A 631 -74.28 51.09 4.27
CA ALA A 631 -75.12 52.27 4.49
C ALA A 631 -75.35 52.47 6.00
N ILE A 632 -75.38 53.74 6.43
CA ILE A 632 -75.49 54.27 7.82
C ILE A 632 -74.11 54.54 8.44
N VAL A 633 -73.43 55.64 8.09
CA VAL A 633 -73.57 57.03 8.59
C VAL A 633 -72.97 57.23 10.01
N ARG A 634 -71.80 57.90 10.01
CA ARG A 634 -71.28 58.96 10.93
C ARG A 634 -71.62 58.88 12.43
N GLN A 635 -70.59 58.76 13.27
CA GLN A 635 -70.05 59.85 14.12
C GLN A 635 -68.91 59.33 15.03
N GLU A 636 -67.75 60.01 14.97
CA GLU A 636 -66.73 60.10 16.05
C GLU A 636 -67.32 60.73 17.33
N PRO A 637 -66.56 60.87 18.44
CA PRO A 637 -65.51 60.03 19.01
C PRO A 637 -65.74 59.79 20.53
N ASP A 638 -64.97 58.91 21.17
CA ASP A 638 -64.27 59.26 22.43
C ASP A 638 -63.41 58.10 22.96
N SER A 639 -62.11 58.39 23.05
CA SER A 639 -61.19 57.90 24.09
C SER A 639 -61.70 58.38 25.48
N PRO A 640 -61.20 57.94 26.66
CA PRO A 640 -59.94 57.23 26.89
C PRO A 640 -59.96 56.16 28.03
N ASN A 641 -58.76 55.60 28.27
CA ASN A 641 -58.28 54.95 29.51
C ASN A 641 -58.92 53.58 29.85
N THR A 642 -58.13 52.52 30.08
CA THR A 642 -56.89 52.43 30.87
C THR A 642 -56.11 51.19 30.48
#